data_AF-A0A7D8UFW8-F1
#
_entry.id   AF-A0A7D8UFW8-F1
#
_cell.length_a   1.000
_cell.length_b   1.000
_cell.length_c   1.000
_cell.angle_alpha   90.00
_cell.angle_beta   90.00
_cell.angle_gamma   90.00
#
_symmetry.space_group_name_H-M   'P 1'
#
loop_
_entity.id
_entity.type
_entity.pdbx_description
1 polymer ?
#
loop_
_entity_poly.entity_id
_entity_poly.type
_entity_poly.pdbx_seq_one_letter_code
_entity_poly.pdbx_strand_id
1 'polypeptide(L)'
;MIAPPTPEEIEAAVDLAEQWLRRAAELQTPQERRQQAELERMVANPGDKATMVEMTDQAFRTRTPWRAADQLAHILDVQGIPRFFSPFDQTLLRGFQSFGGYLPGVAVPLVKEKMRRETANVILPAEPEPLGEHLRARRAEGIRMNINFLGEAILGEGEAARRLQKYRAALANPDITCISVKASTIDSQILPISFRHCVAVLRERLASLFREAILWPTPAANGRKVPKFVYLDMEEYRDMRLTATALTQALDQPGLETARAGIALQAYLPDSFLVLNELIQWAQGRTARGGMPLTIRVVKGANLEMERVDASIAGFPQAPYDNKLDTDANYKRMLRRLIDPQVASSVRVGVASHNLFDIALATVWANRAGTLDAVQFEMLEGMANHQRRALMEQTGDMLLYAPVCSREDFIHAIGYLIRRLDENTGPANFLRHSFRLTPDSPAWQHLADDFRQACRRMSTVPAQPRRTQDRRQPPDQPPVAAHWSRFVNEPDTDWTLSANLEWAAQIVEQWQPRQGDAATIIGRDGIPVTTDRARPTLPADSDAASRPELPTGRSEDPSRPGALVARFFEAGPGDVDSAIRTARDDPSGWRTLDFSARHEILRGAAQRLRIRRGDLIGAAIAEAGKTITEVDPEVSEAIDFTEFYPLAVARFHDPESPCHAGIRARGRGVVVVVSPWNFPIAIPCGGIAAALAAGNTVILKPSSDTPLVAALICECFWDAGVPRDALRWLPCRDVETAQRLVSHPAVDVVILTGGTETARSILRSRLGIELFAETGGKNATVVTALADRDLAIKHVVQSAFGHSGQKCSATSLLLLEQELHDDPTFRETLADAVLSLRVGSAWDTATRVAPLIRPPSGPLARAIGQLEPGESWLVQPEVSPTNPSLVSPGVKWGVTPGNFTHRTELFGPILAVIPFRHLDEAIAIVHATGFGLTSGLQSLDDREQEQWRESVRAGNLYINRGTTGAIVLRQPFGGMGASALGPGVKAGGPHYVVPLLDFTEVPTTRPAQPPSFAESESEPETASTDWDPAKTRSGRSVDEPTADLLPESLTELLLAVDTSEPEIALAPADRDRLKAAIESIAQAAAEEFNREHDCVRLLGQDNLRRYLAVPRLRIRLGPDNSLPDVLIAAAAAVAVDCRAAFSHREGECDRQIEVLAQAIDGWARRMELVEESDEELAAAIRAGQVDRLRMLSRTPEPPVVTHACIDRFVPVVRQPVVANGWVELLWCLQEQSISHDYHRYGNLGRRNQPQ
;
A
#
# COMPACT_ATOMS: atom_id res chain seq x y z
N MET A 1 -14.16 21.98 -32.58
CA MET A 1 -12.69 21.72 -32.63
C MET A 1 -11.98 23.05 -32.55
N ILE A 2 -10.92 23.16 -31.74
CA ILE A 2 -10.09 24.37 -31.64
C ILE A 2 -9.07 24.33 -32.80
N ALA A 3 -8.99 25.39 -33.59
CA ALA A 3 -8.05 25.47 -34.70
C ALA A 3 -6.59 25.53 -34.19
N PRO A 4 -5.64 24.81 -34.82
CA PRO A 4 -4.23 24.94 -34.50
C PRO A 4 -3.70 26.34 -34.83
N PRO A 5 -2.60 26.78 -34.20
CA PRO A 5 -1.95 28.02 -34.60
C PRO A 5 -1.51 27.95 -36.05
N THR A 6 -1.57 29.10 -36.74
CA THR A 6 -1.05 29.18 -38.10
C THR A 6 0.49 29.14 -38.10
N PRO A 7 1.15 28.71 -39.19
CA PRO A 7 2.61 28.75 -39.27
C PRO A 7 3.18 30.14 -38.94
N GLU A 8 2.49 31.19 -39.36
CA GLU A 8 2.86 32.58 -39.06
C GLU A 8 2.79 32.90 -37.55
N GLU A 9 1.76 32.44 -36.84
CA GLU A 9 1.67 32.61 -35.38
C GLU A 9 2.78 31.84 -34.65
N ILE A 10 3.11 30.64 -35.13
CA ILE A 10 4.16 29.80 -34.56
C ILE A 10 5.52 30.50 -34.69
N GLU A 11 5.89 30.94 -35.89
CA GLU A 11 7.19 31.60 -36.10
C GLU A 11 7.24 32.96 -35.41
N ALA A 12 6.15 33.74 -35.39
CA ALA A 12 6.10 34.98 -34.62
C ALA A 12 6.33 34.76 -33.12
N ALA A 13 5.86 33.64 -32.55
CA ALA A 13 6.13 33.28 -31.17
C ALA A 13 7.60 32.88 -30.94
N VAL A 14 8.21 32.16 -31.88
CA VAL A 14 9.64 31.80 -31.83
C VAL A 14 10.52 33.05 -31.89
N ASP A 15 10.24 33.95 -32.82
CA ASP A 15 10.97 35.21 -32.99
C ASP A 15 10.87 36.09 -31.73
N LEU A 16 9.67 36.18 -31.14
CA LEU A 16 9.43 36.95 -29.92
C LEU A 16 10.16 36.34 -28.71
N ALA A 17 10.13 35.01 -28.58
CA ALA A 17 10.88 34.31 -27.54
C ALA A 17 12.39 34.54 -27.69
N GLU A 18 12.90 34.58 -28.92
CA GLU A 18 14.31 34.88 -29.21
C GLU A 18 14.69 36.30 -28.77
N GLN A 19 13.85 37.29 -29.11
CA GLN A 19 14.05 38.69 -28.73
C GLN A 19 14.10 38.84 -27.20
N TRP A 20 13.16 38.21 -26.49
CA TRP A 20 13.16 38.23 -25.02
C TRP A 20 14.38 37.55 -24.43
N LEU A 21 14.83 36.43 -25.01
CA LEU A 21 16.03 35.73 -24.53
C LEU A 21 17.29 36.60 -24.71
N ARG A 22 17.45 37.25 -25.87
CA ARG A 22 18.56 38.20 -26.11
C ARG A 22 18.52 39.37 -25.12
N ARG A 23 17.34 39.97 -24.93
CA ARG A 23 17.15 41.08 -24.00
C ARG A 23 17.40 40.66 -22.55
N ALA A 24 16.97 39.46 -22.16
CA ALA A 24 17.19 38.92 -20.83
C ALA A 24 18.68 38.72 -20.53
N ALA A 25 19.48 38.32 -21.52
CA ALA A 25 20.93 38.19 -21.38
C ALA A 25 21.62 39.56 -21.13
N GLU A 26 21.14 40.63 -21.77
CA GLU A 26 21.61 42.00 -21.53
C GLU A 26 21.27 42.49 -20.11
N LEU A 27 20.08 42.16 -19.63
CA LEU A 27 19.57 42.56 -18.31
C LEU A 27 20.12 41.70 -17.15
N GLN A 28 20.93 40.68 -17.44
CA GLN A 28 21.44 39.75 -16.45
C GLN A 28 22.62 40.34 -15.67
N THR A 29 22.46 40.43 -14.35
CA THR A 29 23.48 40.99 -13.44
C THR A 29 24.63 40.01 -13.17
N PRO A 30 25.82 40.49 -12.74
CA PRO A 30 26.93 39.62 -12.37
C PRO A 30 26.61 38.64 -11.24
N GLN A 31 25.75 39.03 -10.30
CA GLN A 31 25.30 38.16 -9.21
C GLN A 31 24.41 37.03 -9.74
N GLU A 32 23.44 37.34 -10.60
CA GLU A 32 22.57 36.34 -11.22
C GLU A 32 23.35 35.34 -12.08
N ARG A 33 24.42 35.79 -12.78
CA ARG A 33 25.31 34.87 -13.52
C ARG A 33 26.02 33.87 -12.61
N ARG A 34 26.45 34.30 -11.41
CA ARG A 34 27.09 33.40 -10.44
C ARG A 34 26.10 32.37 -9.90
N GLN A 35 24.90 32.82 -9.51
CA GLN A 35 23.81 31.94 -9.02
C GLN A 35 23.38 30.92 -10.09
N GLN A 36 23.30 31.36 -11.35
CA GLN A 36 22.99 30.49 -12.47
C GLN A 36 24.04 29.40 -12.68
N ALA A 37 25.33 29.74 -12.59
CA ALA A 37 26.43 28.77 -12.67
C ALA A 37 26.47 27.79 -11.47
N GLU A 38 25.93 28.16 -10.32
CA GLU A 38 25.74 27.27 -9.16
C GLU A 38 24.59 26.28 -9.39
N LEU A 39 23.41 26.78 -9.76
CA LEU A 39 22.24 25.96 -10.11
C LEU A 39 22.54 25.01 -11.28
N GLU A 40 23.26 25.47 -12.30
CA GLU A 40 23.68 24.66 -13.44
C GLU A 40 24.53 23.45 -13.03
N ARG A 41 25.50 23.65 -12.14
CA ARG A 41 26.33 22.56 -11.62
C ARG A 41 25.51 21.52 -10.85
N MET A 42 24.47 21.96 -10.15
CA MET A 42 23.53 21.10 -9.43
C MET A 42 22.63 20.29 -10.39
N VAL A 43 22.11 20.91 -11.45
CA VAL A 43 21.21 20.24 -12.42
C VAL A 43 21.95 19.28 -13.35
N ALA A 44 23.23 19.54 -13.65
CA ALA A 44 24.01 18.73 -14.59
C ALA A 44 24.39 17.32 -14.07
N ASN A 45 24.36 17.07 -12.76
CA ASN A 45 24.69 15.75 -12.17
C ASN A 45 23.51 15.19 -11.34
N PRO A 46 22.79 14.16 -11.85
CA PRO A 46 21.68 13.53 -11.12
C PRO A 46 22.06 12.97 -9.75
N GLY A 47 23.30 12.47 -9.58
CA GLY A 47 23.81 11.97 -8.30
C GLY A 47 23.91 13.06 -7.23
N ASP A 48 24.44 14.22 -7.59
CA ASP A 48 24.62 15.37 -6.68
C ASP A 48 23.25 15.92 -6.20
N LYS A 49 22.22 15.84 -7.05
CA LYS A 49 20.83 16.17 -6.69
C LYS A 49 20.26 15.20 -5.66
N ALA A 50 20.43 13.89 -5.87
CA ALA A 50 19.96 12.87 -4.92
C ALA A 50 20.59 13.08 -3.54
N THR A 51 21.91 13.31 -3.50
CA THR A 51 22.62 13.64 -2.26
C THR A 51 22.03 14.85 -1.55
N MET A 52 21.74 15.95 -2.27
CA MET A 52 21.17 17.14 -1.65
C MET A 52 19.76 16.93 -1.11
N VAL A 53 18.94 16.19 -1.85
CA VAL A 53 17.61 15.81 -1.40
C VAL A 53 17.71 15.02 -0.11
N GLU A 54 18.56 14.00 -0.05
CA GLU A 54 18.76 13.18 1.15
C GLU A 54 19.37 13.96 2.32
N MET A 55 20.39 14.79 2.09
CA MET A 55 20.98 15.65 3.12
C MET A 55 19.95 16.60 3.72
N THR A 56 19.12 17.21 2.88
CA THR A 56 18.10 18.16 3.34
C THR A 56 16.99 17.41 4.08
N ASP A 57 16.48 16.34 3.47
CA ASP A 57 15.32 15.59 3.95
C ASP A 57 15.64 14.73 5.17
N GLN A 58 16.80 14.09 5.27
CA GLN A 58 17.07 13.08 6.30
C GLN A 58 17.92 13.61 7.45
N ALA A 59 19.01 14.33 7.15
CA ALA A 59 20.04 14.63 8.15
C ALA A 59 19.55 15.53 9.31
N PHE A 60 18.56 16.39 9.07
CA PHE A 60 18.11 17.39 10.04
C PHE A 60 16.75 17.10 10.68
N ARG A 61 16.24 15.86 10.58
CA ARG A 61 14.95 15.46 11.18
C ARG A 61 15.01 15.29 12.70
N THR A 62 16.17 14.88 13.21
CA THR A 62 16.44 14.83 14.65
C THR A 62 16.89 16.20 15.18
N ARG A 63 16.41 16.55 16.37
CA ARG A 63 16.86 17.71 17.15
C ARG A 63 18.19 17.45 17.86
N THR A 64 18.62 16.19 17.90
CA THR A 64 19.83 15.75 18.58
C THR A 64 21.06 16.00 17.71
N PRO A 65 21.99 16.92 18.09
CA PRO A 65 23.08 17.34 17.20
C PRO A 65 24.02 16.21 16.78
N TRP A 66 24.33 15.26 17.68
CA TRP A 66 25.21 14.14 17.36
C TRP A 66 24.57 13.22 16.31
N ARG A 67 23.26 12.96 16.43
CA ARG A 67 22.53 12.05 15.54
C ARG A 67 22.34 12.67 14.15
N ALA A 68 22.11 13.98 14.10
CA ALA A 68 22.11 14.73 12.85
C ALA A 68 23.49 14.71 12.16
N ALA A 69 24.57 14.85 12.94
CA ALA A 69 25.93 14.81 12.41
C ALA A 69 26.31 13.42 11.89
N ASP A 70 25.94 12.37 12.61
CA ASP A 70 26.14 10.97 12.22
C ASP A 70 25.41 10.66 10.90
N GLN A 71 24.11 11.01 10.81
CA GLN A 71 23.35 10.81 9.58
C GLN A 71 23.93 11.63 8.41
N LEU A 72 24.34 12.87 8.65
CA LEU A 72 24.97 13.69 7.62
C LEU A 72 26.29 13.08 7.12
N ALA A 73 27.13 12.57 8.03
CA ALA A 73 28.37 11.90 7.67
C ALA A 73 28.09 10.63 6.85
N HIS A 74 27.14 9.80 7.28
CA HIS A 74 26.74 8.59 6.57
C HIS A 74 26.22 8.88 5.15
N ILE A 75 25.35 9.89 5.01
CA ILE A 75 24.87 10.31 3.67
C ILE A 75 26.05 10.75 2.81
N LEU A 76 27.00 11.51 3.34
CA LEU A 76 28.20 11.92 2.58
C LEU A 76 29.14 10.75 2.26
N ASP A 77 29.20 9.71 3.09
CA ASP A 77 29.98 8.49 2.85
C ASP A 77 29.35 7.65 1.72
N VAL A 78 28.04 7.42 1.77
CA VAL A 78 27.29 6.61 0.79
C VAL A 78 27.11 7.36 -0.53
N GLN A 79 26.79 8.64 -0.45
CA GLN A 79 26.41 9.45 -1.61
C GLN A 79 27.57 10.24 -2.19
N GLY A 80 28.64 10.50 -1.43
CA GLY A 80 29.73 11.38 -1.81
C GLY A 80 29.37 12.87 -1.65
N ILE A 81 30.38 13.72 -1.56
CA ILE A 81 30.19 15.18 -1.41
C ILE A 81 29.75 15.80 -2.75
N PRO A 82 28.65 16.55 -2.81
CA PRO A 82 28.17 17.16 -4.04
C PRO A 82 29.18 18.13 -4.66
N ARG A 83 29.35 18.10 -5.99
CA ARG A 83 30.36 18.88 -6.72
C ARG A 83 29.93 20.32 -7.00
N PHE A 84 28.65 20.65 -6.80
CA PHE A 84 28.15 22.02 -7.01
C PHE A 84 28.55 22.98 -5.90
N PHE A 85 28.80 22.49 -4.68
CA PHE A 85 29.36 23.29 -3.58
C PHE A 85 30.68 23.93 -4.00
N SER A 86 31.00 25.13 -3.47
CA SER A 86 32.28 25.78 -3.76
C SER A 86 33.45 24.89 -3.32
N PRO A 87 34.65 24.99 -3.92
CA PRO A 87 35.80 24.22 -3.48
C PRO A 87 36.11 24.36 -1.97
N PHE A 88 35.83 25.55 -1.43
CA PHE A 88 35.90 25.82 0.01
C PHE A 88 34.87 24.99 0.79
N ASP A 89 33.62 24.96 0.35
CA ASP A 89 32.54 24.22 0.99
C ASP A 89 32.71 22.71 0.88
N GLN A 90 33.21 22.21 -0.24
CA GLN A 90 33.60 20.81 -0.38
C GLN A 90 34.71 20.45 0.61
N THR A 91 35.67 21.35 0.82
CA THR A 91 36.73 21.15 1.82
C THR A 91 36.16 21.15 3.24
N LEU A 92 35.20 22.03 3.53
CA LEU A 92 34.49 22.04 4.81
C LEU A 92 33.68 20.76 5.04
N LEU A 93 32.96 20.27 4.03
CA LEU A 93 32.19 19.03 4.11
C LEU A 93 33.11 17.80 4.23
N ARG A 94 34.27 17.78 3.57
CA ARG A 94 35.32 16.75 3.80
C ARG A 94 35.87 16.83 5.21
N GLY A 95 36.14 18.04 5.70
CA GLY A 95 36.56 18.26 7.09
C GLY A 95 35.49 17.81 8.08
N PHE A 96 34.22 18.03 7.78
CA PHE A 96 33.07 17.56 8.57
C PHE A 96 32.94 16.04 8.54
N GLN A 97 33.12 15.40 7.39
CA GLN A 97 33.14 13.94 7.26
C GLN A 97 34.24 13.32 8.14
N SER A 98 35.42 13.95 8.22
CA SER A 98 36.54 13.45 9.03
C SER A 98 36.50 13.86 10.50
N PHE A 99 35.93 15.02 10.85
CA PHE A 99 36.03 15.61 12.20
C PHE A 99 34.70 16.14 12.79
N GLY A 100 33.61 16.15 12.03
CA GLY A 100 32.33 16.73 12.40
C GLY A 100 31.67 16.05 13.61
N GLY A 101 31.94 14.76 13.81
CA GLY A 101 31.50 14.01 15.00
C GLY A 101 32.11 14.49 16.32
N TYR A 102 33.22 15.25 16.31
CA TYR A 102 33.88 15.72 17.53
C TYR A 102 33.30 17.04 18.10
N LEU A 103 32.61 17.85 17.28
CA LEU A 103 31.94 19.11 17.72
C LEU A 103 30.57 19.34 17.02
N PRO A 104 29.63 18.38 17.12
CA PRO A 104 28.36 18.42 16.37
C PRO A 104 27.47 19.62 16.73
N GLY A 105 27.54 20.11 17.97
CA GLY A 105 26.74 21.25 18.44
C GLY A 105 27.06 22.59 17.78
N VAL A 106 28.20 22.71 17.10
CA VAL A 106 28.58 23.93 16.35
C VAL A 106 28.42 23.72 14.85
N ALA A 107 28.83 22.56 14.34
CA ALA A 107 28.87 22.29 12.90
C ALA A 107 27.47 22.14 12.27
N VAL A 108 26.56 21.39 12.92
CA VAL A 108 25.20 21.13 12.39
C VAL A 108 24.39 22.42 12.23
N PRO A 109 24.32 23.35 13.22
CA PRO A 109 23.63 24.62 13.04
C PRO A 109 24.20 25.49 11.92
N LEU A 110 25.52 25.48 11.71
CA LEU A 110 26.16 26.25 10.64
C LEU A 110 25.76 25.73 9.26
N VAL A 111 25.75 24.41 9.07
CA VAL A 111 25.31 23.78 7.80
C VAL A 111 23.83 24.07 7.57
N LYS A 112 22.97 23.88 8.57
CA LYS A 112 21.53 24.16 8.48
C LYS A 112 21.24 25.63 8.12
N GLU A 113 21.93 26.55 8.79
CA GLU A 113 21.79 28.00 8.52
C GLU A 113 22.27 28.37 7.12
N LYS A 114 23.36 27.75 6.66
CA LYS A 114 23.87 27.95 5.30
C LYS A 114 22.88 27.45 4.24
N MET A 115 22.36 26.23 4.40
CA MET A 115 21.33 25.68 3.49
C MET A 115 20.09 26.58 3.43
N ARG A 116 19.63 27.07 4.59
CA ARG A 116 18.52 28.02 4.65
C ARG A 116 18.81 29.28 3.84
N ARG A 117 19.98 29.90 4.00
CA ARG A 117 20.37 31.09 3.22
C ARG A 117 20.45 30.83 1.73
N GLU A 118 20.97 29.67 1.32
CA GLU A 118 21.06 29.30 -0.10
C GLU A 118 19.67 29.08 -0.71
N THR A 119 18.73 28.50 0.05
CA THR A 119 17.33 28.29 -0.38
C THR A 119 16.42 29.51 -0.23
N ALA A 120 16.82 30.55 0.50
CA ALA A 120 16.00 31.73 0.81
C ALA A 120 15.58 32.54 -0.43
N ASN A 121 16.28 32.36 -1.56
CA ASN A 121 15.90 32.94 -2.84
C ASN A 121 14.73 32.21 -3.52
N VAL A 122 14.43 30.98 -3.10
CA VAL A 122 13.34 30.12 -3.64
C VAL A 122 12.18 30.04 -2.66
N ILE A 123 12.45 30.00 -1.34
CA ILE A 123 11.43 30.05 -0.28
C ILE A 123 11.67 31.29 0.56
N LEU A 124 10.70 32.19 0.54
CA LEU A 124 10.79 33.44 1.28
C LEU A 124 10.49 33.23 2.79
N PRO A 125 11.09 34.03 3.68
CA PRO A 125 10.72 34.07 5.09
C PRO A 125 9.26 34.47 5.24
N ALA A 126 8.49 33.73 6.03
CA ALA A 126 7.09 34.05 6.34
C ALA A 126 6.94 35.07 7.48
N GLU A 127 8.03 35.47 8.13
CA GLU A 127 8.03 36.44 9.23
C GLU A 127 7.52 37.82 8.75
N PRO A 128 6.67 38.52 9.52
CA PRO A 128 5.94 39.69 9.03
C PRO A 128 6.79 40.82 8.46
N GLU A 129 7.91 41.15 9.12
CA GLU A 129 8.77 42.28 8.73
C GLU A 129 9.61 41.95 7.48
N PRO A 130 10.39 40.84 7.42
CA PRO A 130 11.09 40.43 6.21
C PRO A 130 10.17 40.24 5.00
N LEU A 131 9.01 39.60 5.20
CA LEU A 131 8.02 39.40 4.15
C LEU A 131 7.45 40.74 3.68
N GLY A 132 7.07 41.62 4.59
CA GLY A 132 6.54 42.95 4.27
C GLY A 132 7.54 43.81 3.50
N GLU A 133 8.81 43.80 3.90
CA GLU A 133 9.88 44.52 3.19
C GLU A 133 10.03 44.01 1.76
N HIS A 134 10.09 42.69 1.59
CA HIS A 134 10.17 42.07 0.27
C HIS A 134 8.95 42.41 -0.61
N LEU A 135 7.74 42.33 -0.04
CA LEU A 135 6.50 42.65 -0.75
C LEU A 135 6.43 44.11 -1.19
N ARG A 136 6.87 45.05 -0.35
CA ARG A 136 6.92 46.48 -0.70
C ARG A 136 7.98 46.76 -1.77
N ALA A 137 9.15 46.11 -1.71
CA ALA A 137 10.17 46.22 -2.74
C ALA A 137 9.66 45.74 -4.10
N ARG A 138 9.03 44.56 -4.16
CA ARG A 138 8.42 44.03 -5.40
C ARG A 138 7.29 44.91 -5.92
N ARG A 139 6.46 45.46 -5.04
CA ARG A 139 5.42 46.42 -5.42
C ARG A 139 6.00 47.68 -6.06
N ALA A 140 7.14 48.18 -5.58
CA ALA A 140 7.83 49.33 -6.16
C ALA A 140 8.40 49.03 -7.57
N GLU A 141 8.71 47.77 -7.88
CA GLU A 141 9.08 47.30 -9.22
C GLU A 141 7.88 47.07 -10.16
N GLY A 142 6.64 47.34 -9.70
CA GLY A 142 5.42 47.07 -10.47
C GLY A 142 5.00 45.60 -10.49
N ILE A 143 5.47 44.78 -9.55
CA ILE A 143 5.22 43.34 -9.50
C ILE A 143 4.13 43.03 -8.47
N ARG A 144 3.23 42.12 -8.82
CA ARG A 144 2.28 41.53 -7.87
C ARG A 144 2.80 40.20 -7.36
N MET A 145 2.51 39.89 -6.11
CA MET A 145 2.97 38.66 -5.45
C MET A 145 1.77 37.81 -5.04
N ASN A 146 1.81 36.53 -5.40
CA ASN A 146 0.88 35.51 -4.95
C ASN A 146 1.55 34.67 -3.87
N ILE A 147 1.08 34.81 -2.63
CA ILE A 147 1.69 34.18 -1.46
C ILE A 147 1.11 32.79 -1.25
N ASN A 148 1.98 31.77 -1.22
CA ASN A 148 1.62 30.42 -0.83
C ASN A 148 2.31 30.07 0.50
N PHE A 149 1.53 29.88 1.56
CA PHE A 149 2.05 29.49 2.87
C PHE A 149 2.36 27.99 2.91
N LEU A 150 3.65 27.66 3.00
CA LEU A 150 4.13 26.31 3.31
C LEU A 150 4.04 26.07 4.83
N GLY A 151 3.93 24.80 5.22
CA GLY A 151 3.84 24.39 6.62
C GLY A 151 3.58 22.89 6.75
N GLU A 152 3.31 22.45 7.97
CA GLU A 152 2.99 21.06 8.31
C GLU A 152 1.88 20.47 7.42
N ALA A 153 1.95 19.15 7.23
CA ALA A 153 0.88 18.41 6.59
C ALA A 153 -0.40 18.49 7.44
N ILE A 154 -1.54 18.73 6.79
CA ILE A 154 -2.82 18.80 7.48
C ILE A 154 -3.34 17.37 7.72
N LEU A 155 -3.10 16.83 8.92
CA LEU A 155 -3.58 15.51 9.32
C LEU A 155 -4.85 15.56 10.18
N GLY A 156 -5.15 16.71 10.78
CA GLY A 156 -6.32 16.94 11.62
C GLY A 156 -7.03 18.27 11.34
N GLU A 157 -8.27 18.36 11.81
CA GLU A 157 -9.17 19.49 11.65
C GLU A 157 -8.77 20.69 12.52
N GLY A 158 -8.07 20.47 13.64
CA GLY A 158 -7.48 21.53 14.44
C GLY A 158 -6.44 22.31 13.64
N GLU A 159 -5.49 21.62 13.01
CA GLU A 159 -4.50 22.25 12.13
C GLU A 159 -5.16 22.86 10.87
N ALA A 160 -6.16 22.19 10.27
CA ALA A 160 -6.92 22.77 9.16
C ALA A 160 -7.58 24.12 9.54
N ALA A 161 -8.14 24.20 10.75
CA ALA A 161 -8.73 25.43 11.28
C ALA A 161 -7.67 26.51 11.56
N ARG A 162 -6.51 26.14 12.12
CA ARG A 162 -5.38 27.07 12.31
C ARG A 162 -4.88 27.62 10.97
N ARG A 163 -4.76 26.76 9.95
CA ARG A 163 -4.37 27.14 8.59
C ARG A 163 -5.39 28.09 7.96
N LEU A 164 -6.68 27.81 8.11
CA LEU A 164 -7.76 28.70 7.66
C LEU A 164 -7.65 30.09 8.33
N GLN A 165 -7.39 30.13 9.64
CA GLN A 165 -7.20 31.38 10.36
C GLN A 165 -5.93 32.13 9.91
N LYS A 166 -4.84 31.42 9.62
CA LYS A 166 -3.61 31.99 9.02
C LYS A 166 -3.90 32.66 7.68
N TYR A 167 -4.72 32.04 6.82
CA TYR A 167 -5.14 32.64 5.56
C TYR A 167 -6.00 33.90 5.77
N ARG A 168 -6.93 33.90 6.72
CA ARG A 168 -7.70 35.11 7.06
C ARG A 168 -6.81 36.24 7.56
N ALA A 169 -5.85 35.95 8.44
CA ALA A 169 -4.89 36.93 8.92
C ALA A 169 -4.02 37.50 7.77
N ALA A 170 -3.59 36.65 6.83
CA ALA A 170 -2.89 37.09 5.63
C ALA A 170 -3.76 38.00 4.75
N LEU A 171 -5.05 37.67 4.60
CA LEU A 171 -6.02 38.51 3.89
C LEU A 171 -6.32 39.83 4.61
N ALA A 172 -6.08 39.96 5.92
CA ALA A 172 -6.16 41.24 6.61
C ALA A 172 -4.90 42.11 6.40
N ASN A 173 -3.74 41.51 6.13
CA ASN A 173 -2.48 42.23 5.98
C ASN A 173 -2.44 43.14 4.73
N PRO A 174 -2.25 44.47 4.85
CA PRO A 174 -2.30 45.41 3.71
C PRO A 174 -1.21 45.21 2.64
N ASP A 175 -0.11 44.55 2.99
CA ASP A 175 0.98 44.27 2.04
C ASP A 175 0.66 43.08 1.11
N ILE A 176 -0.25 42.19 1.53
CA ILE A 176 -0.67 41.02 0.76
C ILE A 176 -1.90 41.33 -0.08
N THR A 177 -1.80 41.13 -1.39
CA THR A 177 -2.89 41.38 -2.36
C THR A 177 -3.48 40.09 -2.95
N CYS A 178 -2.72 38.99 -2.90
CA CYS A 178 -3.07 37.71 -3.49
C CYS A 178 -2.49 36.56 -2.65
N ILE A 179 -3.30 35.53 -2.39
CA ILE A 179 -2.87 34.29 -1.75
C ILE A 179 -3.30 33.07 -2.56
N SER A 180 -2.57 31.96 -2.41
CA SER A 180 -2.97 30.63 -2.88
C SER A 180 -3.33 29.72 -1.71
N VAL A 181 -4.40 28.95 -1.90
CA VAL A 181 -4.96 28.01 -0.93
C VAL A 181 -5.20 26.69 -1.65
N LYS A 182 -5.09 25.57 -0.94
CA LYS A 182 -5.43 24.24 -1.48
C LYS A 182 -6.58 23.65 -0.69
N ALA A 183 -7.41 22.82 -1.32
CA ALA A 183 -8.48 22.12 -0.60
C ALA A 183 -7.92 21.32 0.59
N SER A 184 -6.84 20.57 0.37
CA SER A 184 -6.11 19.80 1.39
C SER A 184 -5.48 20.63 2.51
N THR A 185 -5.34 21.96 2.33
CA THR A 185 -4.81 22.84 3.39
C THR A 185 -5.89 23.34 4.36
N ILE A 186 -7.16 23.16 4.01
CA ILE A 186 -8.30 23.66 4.78
C ILE A 186 -9.32 22.56 5.10
N ASP A 187 -9.03 21.30 4.79
CA ASP A 187 -9.82 20.12 5.15
C ASP A 187 -8.88 18.90 5.24
N SER A 188 -8.81 18.29 6.42
CA SER A 188 -7.98 17.11 6.67
C SER A 188 -8.68 15.81 6.27
N GLN A 189 -10.01 15.81 6.15
CA GLN A 189 -10.83 14.61 6.02
C GLN A 189 -11.33 14.37 4.59
N ILE A 190 -10.58 14.82 3.58
CA ILE A 190 -10.94 14.63 2.17
C ILE A 190 -11.02 13.13 1.82
N LEU A 191 -12.20 12.71 1.38
CA LEU A 191 -12.54 11.38 0.90
C LEU A 191 -13.13 11.47 -0.50
N PRO A 192 -12.51 10.86 -1.53
CA PRO A 192 -13.09 10.85 -2.87
C PRO A 192 -14.52 10.27 -2.88
N ILE A 193 -14.76 9.16 -2.16
CA ILE A 193 -16.09 8.54 -2.05
C ILE A 193 -17.14 9.45 -1.36
N SER A 194 -16.70 10.38 -0.51
CA SER A 194 -17.57 11.33 0.19
C SER A 194 -17.58 12.70 -0.48
N PHE A 195 -17.52 12.71 -1.82
CA PHE A 195 -17.41 13.92 -2.63
C PHE A 195 -18.40 15.02 -2.21
N ARG A 196 -19.69 14.70 -2.06
CA ARG A 196 -20.73 15.68 -1.71
C ARG A 196 -20.50 16.31 -0.34
N HIS A 197 -20.05 15.52 0.65
CA HIS A 197 -19.75 16.01 1.99
C HIS A 197 -18.52 16.92 1.97
N CYS A 198 -17.44 16.51 1.31
CA CYS A 198 -16.21 17.29 1.18
C CYS A 198 -16.49 18.64 0.47
N VAL A 199 -17.28 18.62 -0.62
CA VAL A 199 -17.72 19.84 -1.30
C VAL A 199 -18.47 20.77 -0.34
N ALA A 200 -19.38 20.24 0.50
CA ALA A 200 -20.13 21.06 1.44
C ALA A 200 -19.23 21.73 2.50
N VAL A 201 -18.24 21.01 3.05
CA VAL A 201 -17.28 21.55 4.02
C VAL A 201 -16.39 22.61 3.37
N LEU A 202 -15.78 22.28 2.24
CA LEU A 202 -14.90 23.19 1.50
C LEU A 202 -15.64 24.43 1.03
N ARG A 203 -16.88 24.29 0.55
CA ARG A 203 -17.74 25.41 0.14
C ARG A 203 -17.85 26.47 1.23
N GLU A 204 -18.11 26.08 2.48
CA GLU A 204 -18.26 27.03 3.59
C GLU A 204 -16.93 27.67 3.99
N ARG A 205 -15.85 26.89 4.03
CA ARG A 205 -14.51 27.40 4.37
C ARG A 205 -14.00 28.38 3.31
N LEU A 206 -14.17 28.05 2.03
CA LEU A 206 -13.84 28.92 0.90
C LEU A 206 -14.68 30.19 0.89
N ALA A 207 -16.00 30.09 1.07
CA ALA A 207 -16.87 31.25 1.16
C ALA A 207 -16.41 32.21 2.26
N SER A 208 -15.95 31.69 3.40
CA SER A 208 -15.39 32.53 4.44
C SER A 208 -14.11 33.27 4.03
N LEU A 209 -13.21 32.65 3.27
CA LEU A 209 -11.99 33.31 2.79
C LEU A 209 -12.33 34.41 1.78
N PHE A 210 -13.29 34.17 0.89
CA PHE A 210 -13.75 35.19 -0.05
C PHE A 210 -14.40 36.39 0.65
N ARG A 211 -15.19 36.16 1.71
CA ARG A 211 -15.74 37.25 2.55
C ARG A 211 -14.62 38.08 3.17
N GLU A 212 -13.59 37.43 3.74
CA GLU A 212 -12.43 38.12 4.32
C GLU A 212 -11.69 38.96 3.26
N ALA A 213 -11.51 38.42 2.06
CA ALA A 213 -10.86 39.11 0.94
C ALA A 213 -11.64 40.34 0.45
N ILE A 214 -12.98 40.34 0.58
CA ILE A 214 -13.85 41.49 0.27
C ILE A 214 -13.76 42.54 1.38
N LEU A 215 -13.70 42.13 2.65
CA LEU A 215 -13.64 43.03 3.80
C LEU A 215 -12.36 43.88 3.82
N TRP A 216 -11.25 43.32 3.34
CA TRP A 216 -9.93 43.99 3.33
C TRP A 216 -9.45 44.30 1.91
N PRO A 217 -10.08 45.23 1.17
CA PRO A 217 -9.70 45.50 -0.21
C PRO A 217 -8.37 46.27 -0.29
N THR A 218 -7.67 46.10 -1.42
CA THR A 218 -6.40 46.77 -1.71
C THR A 218 -6.55 47.81 -2.81
N PRO A 219 -5.73 48.89 -2.84
CA PRO A 219 -5.73 49.83 -3.95
C PRO A 219 -5.31 49.14 -5.27
N ALA A 220 -6.11 49.28 -6.31
CA ALA A 220 -5.72 48.95 -7.68
C ALA A 220 -4.86 50.07 -8.28
N ALA A 221 -4.26 49.82 -9.45
CA ALA A 221 -3.42 50.80 -10.16
C ALA A 221 -4.14 52.14 -10.46
N ASN A 222 -5.46 52.11 -10.57
CA ASN A 222 -6.32 53.29 -10.78
C ASN A 222 -6.82 53.94 -9.47
N GLY A 223 -6.32 53.52 -8.31
CA GLY A 223 -6.70 54.05 -6.99
C GLY A 223 -8.02 53.50 -6.42
N ARG A 224 -8.80 52.71 -7.18
CA ARG A 224 -10.01 52.06 -6.63
C ARG A 224 -9.63 50.93 -5.67
N LYS A 225 -10.34 50.84 -4.56
CA LYS A 225 -10.27 49.67 -3.68
C LYS A 225 -10.96 48.48 -4.37
N VAL A 226 -10.21 47.40 -4.55
CA VAL A 226 -10.71 46.13 -5.11
C VAL A 226 -10.49 45.02 -4.09
N PRO A 227 -11.38 44.01 -4.03
CA PRO A 227 -11.17 42.84 -3.19
C PRO A 227 -9.81 42.19 -3.44
N LYS A 228 -9.25 41.56 -2.40
CA LYS A 228 -8.04 40.75 -2.53
C LYS A 228 -8.32 39.51 -3.36
N PHE A 229 -7.28 38.95 -3.94
CA PHE A 229 -7.37 37.80 -4.82
C PHE A 229 -7.08 36.49 -4.07
N VAL A 230 -7.91 35.47 -4.25
CA VAL A 230 -7.68 34.13 -3.70
C VAL A 230 -7.62 33.12 -4.84
N TYR A 231 -6.46 32.45 -5.00
CA TYR A 231 -6.26 31.33 -5.90
C TYR A 231 -6.50 30.00 -5.18
N LEU A 232 -7.14 29.06 -5.88
CA LEU A 232 -7.12 27.65 -5.50
C LEU A 232 -6.08 26.90 -6.32
N ASP A 233 -5.03 26.44 -5.64
CA ASP A 233 -4.00 25.57 -6.20
C ASP A 233 -4.48 24.11 -6.21
N MET A 234 -3.93 23.32 -7.13
CA MET A 234 -4.19 21.88 -7.26
C MET A 234 -2.88 21.10 -7.25
N GLU A 235 -2.89 19.94 -6.60
CA GLU A 235 -1.73 19.03 -6.53
C GLU A 235 -2.04 17.67 -7.16
N GLU A 236 -2.96 16.92 -6.57
CA GLU A 236 -3.28 15.54 -6.95
C GLU A 236 -4.50 15.46 -7.90
N TYR A 237 -4.56 14.40 -8.71
CA TYR A 237 -5.69 14.16 -9.63
C TYR A 237 -7.05 14.16 -8.91
N ARG A 238 -7.11 13.52 -7.74
CA ARG A 238 -8.33 13.41 -6.91
C ARG A 238 -8.93 14.76 -6.50
N ASP A 239 -8.13 15.83 -6.46
CA ASP A 239 -8.56 17.14 -6.00
C ASP A 239 -9.20 17.98 -7.11
N MET A 240 -8.99 17.65 -8.39
CA MET A 240 -9.37 18.51 -9.52
C MET A 240 -10.86 18.85 -9.54
N ARG A 241 -11.71 17.82 -9.62
CA ARG A 241 -13.16 18.02 -9.66
C ARG A 241 -13.70 18.52 -8.33
N LEU A 242 -13.13 18.08 -7.22
CA LEU A 242 -13.52 18.52 -5.87
C LEU A 242 -13.32 20.03 -5.72
N THR A 243 -12.13 20.52 -6.05
CA THR A 243 -11.74 21.93 -5.94
C THR A 243 -12.58 22.81 -6.86
N ALA A 244 -12.75 22.40 -8.13
CA ALA A 244 -13.58 23.12 -9.09
C ALA A 244 -15.04 23.24 -8.63
N THR A 245 -15.64 22.16 -8.14
CA THR A 245 -17.03 22.13 -7.67
C THR A 245 -17.20 22.95 -6.37
N ALA A 246 -16.30 22.79 -5.40
CA ALA A 246 -16.36 23.54 -4.15
C ALA A 246 -16.22 25.06 -4.38
N LEU A 247 -15.34 25.46 -5.32
CA LEU A 247 -15.15 26.86 -5.69
C LEU A 247 -16.41 27.48 -6.28
N THR A 248 -17.01 26.84 -7.29
CA THR A 248 -18.20 27.39 -7.97
C THR A 248 -19.37 27.50 -7.00
N GLN A 249 -19.61 26.47 -6.18
CA GLN A 249 -20.66 26.50 -5.17
C GLN A 249 -20.40 27.48 -4.02
N ALA A 250 -19.13 27.76 -3.68
CA ALA A 250 -18.80 28.82 -2.73
C ALA A 250 -19.13 30.19 -3.34
N LEU A 251 -18.71 30.44 -4.57
CA LEU A 251 -18.90 31.73 -5.25
C LEU A 251 -20.35 32.03 -5.62
N ASP A 252 -21.21 31.02 -5.75
CA ASP A 252 -22.65 31.18 -5.94
C ASP A 252 -23.41 31.55 -4.64
N GLN A 253 -22.73 31.59 -3.47
CA GLN A 253 -23.36 32.09 -2.25
C GLN A 253 -23.62 33.61 -2.34
N PRO A 254 -24.74 34.11 -1.74
CA PRO A 254 -25.04 35.54 -1.71
C PRO A 254 -23.92 36.38 -1.07
N GLY A 255 -23.67 37.56 -1.64
CA GLY A 255 -22.66 38.51 -1.15
C GLY A 255 -21.23 38.23 -1.62
N LEU A 256 -21.04 37.23 -2.50
CA LEU A 256 -19.76 36.89 -3.10
C LEU A 256 -19.66 37.27 -4.58
N GLU A 257 -20.59 38.06 -5.10
CA GLU A 257 -20.63 38.50 -6.50
C GLU A 257 -19.37 39.29 -6.87
N THR A 258 -18.84 40.08 -5.94
CA THR A 258 -17.61 40.89 -6.12
C THR A 258 -16.33 40.13 -5.78
N ALA A 259 -16.40 38.88 -5.31
CA ALA A 259 -15.21 38.11 -4.95
C ALA A 259 -14.29 37.93 -6.16
N ARG A 260 -12.99 38.15 -5.94
CA ARG A 260 -11.94 37.91 -6.95
C ARG A 260 -11.29 36.56 -6.66
N ALA A 261 -11.57 35.60 -7.52
CA ALA A 261 -11.17 34.22 -7.34
C ALA A 261 -10.46 33.68 -8.57
N GLY A 262 -9.57 32.70 -8.35
CA GLY A 262 -8.99 31.93 -9.42
C GLY A 262 -8.76 30.47 -9.04
N ILE A 263 -8.52 29.65 -10.06
CA ILE A 263 -8.23 28.22 -9.93
C ILE A 263 -7.11 27.82 -10.88
N ALA A 264 -6.19 26.98 -10.41
CA ALA A 264 -5.17 26.35 -11.24
C ALA A 264 -5.73 25.10 -11.92
N LEU A 265 -5.48 24.91 -13.21
CA LEU A 265 -5.74 23.66 -13.93
C LEU A 265 -4.44 23.12 -14.53
N GLN A 266 -4.23 21.81 -14.38
CA GLN A 266 -3.00 21.14 -14.76
C GLN A 266 -3.13 20.49 -16.14
N ALA A 267 -2.43 21.03 -17.14
CA ALA A 267 -2.53 20.61 -18.54
C ALA A 267 -1.99 19.20 -18.82
N TYR A 268 -1.19 18.63 -17.92
CA TYR A 268 -0.76 17.24 -18.02
C TYR A 268 -1.91 16.22 -17.85
N LEU A 269 -3.08 16.66 -17.33
CA LEU A 269 -4.29 15.85 -17.22
C LEU A 269 -5.12 16.08 -18.49
N PRO A 270 -5.49 15.04 -19.24
CA PRO A 270 -6.27 15.24 -20.46
C PRO A 270 -7.64 15.86 -20.22
N ASP A 271 -8.32 15.41 -19.17
CA ASP A 271 -9.67 15.80 -18.77
C ASP A 271 -9.73 17.17 -18.06
N SER A 272 -8.59 17.78 -17.75
CA SER A 272 -8.53 19.20 -17.36
C SER A 272 -9.13 20.12 -18.42
N PHE A 273 -9.08 19.74 -19.70
CA PHE A 273 -9.72 20.47 -20.78
C PHE A 273 -11.26 20.41 -20.71
N LEU A 274 -11.82 19.31 -20.19
CA LEU A 274 -13.27 19.20 -19.98
C LEU A 274 -13.71 20.07 -18.80
N VAL A 275 -13.01 19.96 -17.66
CA VAL A 275 -13.24 20.79 -16.48
C VAL A 275 -13.08 22.29 -16.80
N LEU A 276 -12.10 22.64 -17.64
CA LEU A 276 -11.93 24.00 -18.15
C LEU A 276 -13.20 24.52 -18.84
N ASN A 277 -13.80 23.73 -19.72
CA ASN A 277 -15.01 24.15 -20.45
C ASN A 277 -16.22 24.25 -19.51
N GLU A 278 -16.35 23.34 -18.53
CA GLU A 278 -17.37 23.42 -17.47
C GLU A 278 -17.25 24.74 -16.68
N LEU A 279 -16.02 25.12 -16.30
CA LEU A 279 -15.75 26.38 -15.57
C LEU A 279 -16.02 27.62 -16.43
N ILE A 280 -15.67 27.61 -17.72
CA ILE A 280 -15.98 28.71 -18.64
C ILE A 280 -17.50 28.92 -18.73
N GLN A 281 -18.26 27.84 -18.90
CA GLN A 281 -19.72 27.91 -18.98
C GLN A 281 -20.33 28.47 -17.69
N TRP A 282 -19.87 28.00 -16.53
CA TRP A 282 -20.31 28.54 -15.25
C TRP A 282 -19.96 30.03 -15.10
N ALA A 283 -18.74 30.43 -15.47
CA ALA A 283 -18.26 31.81 -15.36
C ALA A 283 -19.05 32.78 -16.25
N GLN A 284 -19.43 32.36 -17.47
CA GLN A 284 -20.33 33.13 -18.34
C GLN A 284 -21.69 33.34 -17.70
N GLY A 285 -22.25 32.32 -17.05
CA GLY A 285 -23.49 32.46 -16.29
C GLY A 285 -23.35 33.44 -15.11
N ARG A 286 -22.23 33.39 -14.41
CA ARG A 286 -21.92 34.29 -13.28
C ARG A 286 -21.82 35.75 -13.72
N THR A 287 -21.06 36.04 -14.78
CA THR A 287 -20.89 37.41 -15.29
C THR A 287 -22.17 37.97 -15.89
N ALA A 288 -22.98 37.14 -16.55
CA ALA A 288 -24.31 37.53 -17.01
C ALA A 288 -25.24 37.98 -15.87
N ARG A 289 -25.03 37.48 -14.64
CA ARG A 289 -25.74 37.90 -13.42
C ARG A 289 -25.05 39.07 -12.68
N GLY A 290 -24.02 39.68 -13.27
CA GLY A 290 -23.28 40.80 -12.68
C GLY A 290 -22.14 40.40 -11.73
N GLY A 291 -21.81 39.11 -11.64
CA GLY A 291 -20.66 38.63 -10.85
C GLY A 291 -19.31 38.93 -11.52
N MET A 292 -18.24 38.94 -10.73
CA MET A 292 -16.88 39.12 -11.23
C MET A 292 -16.40 37.91 -12.06
N PRO A 293 -15.59 38.13 -13.11
CA PRO A 293 -14.95 37.07 -13.89
C PRO A 293 -14.09 36.14 -13.03
N LEU A 294 -14.08 34.85 -13.39
CA LEU A 294 -13.18 33.86 -12.81
C LEU A 294 -11.79 33.98 -13.47
N THR A 295 -10.70 33.75 -12.72
CA THR A 295 -9.36 33.60 -13.35
C THR A 295 -8.97 32.13 -13.39
N ILE A 296 -8.61 31.60 -14.56
CA ILE A 296 -8.11 30.24 -14.69
C ILE A 296 -6.61 30.29 -15.00
N ARG A 297 -5.80 29.81 -14.06
CA ARG A 297 -4.35 29.65 -14.24
C ARG A 297 -4.10 28.30 -14.91
N VAL A 298 -3.47 28.31 -16.08
CA VAL A 298 -3.04 27.06 -16.73
C VAL A 298 -1.59 26.81 -16.33
N VAL A 299 -1.36 25.67 -15.67
CA VAL A 299 -0.02 25.13 -15.36
C VAL A 299 0.18 23.83 -16.13
N LYS A 300 1.42 23.37 -16.32
CA LYS A 300 1.67 22.04 -16.92
C LYS A 300 1.30 20.93 -15.95
N GLY A 301 1.89 20.95 -14.75
CA GLY A 301 1.66 19.94 -13.71
C GLY A 301 2.91 19.79 -12.86
N ALA A 302 2.73 19.41 -11.58
CA ALA A 302 3.78 19.46 -10.56
C ALA A 302 3.96 18.13 -9.79
N ASN A 303 3.06 17.17 -9.99
CA ASN A 303 2.96 15.97 -9.16
C ASN A 303 3.19 14.66 -9.94
N LEU A 304 3.80 14.71 -11.13
CA LEU A 304 3.89 13.57 -12.05
C LEU A 304 4.48 12.32 -11.40
N GLU A 305 5.58 12.44 -10.65
CA GLU A 305 6.23 11.27 -10.04
C GLU A 305 5.33 10.60 -8.99
N MET A 306 4.61 11.38 -8.18
CA MET A 306 3.62 10.81 -7.24
C MET A 306 2.43 10.19 -7.96
N GLU A 307 1.93 10.80 -9.04
CA GLU A 307 0.85 10.23 -9.85
C GLU A 307 1.26 8.90 -10.51
N ARG A 308 2.54 8.74 -10.87
CA ARG A 308 3.09 7.47 -11.38
C ARG A 308 3.18 6.41 -10.30
N VAL A 309 3.65 6.76 -9.10
CA VAL A 309 3.70 5.84 -7.96
C VAL A 309 2.30 5.41 -7.53
N ASP A 310 1.37 6.37 -7.38
CA ASP A 310 -0.05 6.10 -7.04
C ASP A 310 -0.69 5.14 -8.06
N ALA A 311 -0.53 5.43 -9.36
CA ALA A 311 -1.03 4.58 -10.42
C ALA A 311 -0.42 3.17 -10.40
N SER A 312 0.90 3.06 -10.19
CA SER A 312 1.60 1.77 -10.12
C SER A 312 1.10 0.94 -8.94
N ILE A 313 0.95 1.54 -7.76
CA ILE A 313 0.51 0.83 -6.55
C ILE A 313 -0.97 0.46 -6.66
N ALA A 314 -1.83 1.37 -7.12
CA ALA A 314 -3.27 1.13 -7.23
C ALA A 314 -3.66 0.22 -8.41
N GLY A 315 -2.75 -0.03 -9.36
CA GLY A 315 -3.06 -0.76 -10.59
C GLY A 315 -3.93 0.04 -11.56
N PHE A 316 -3.85 1.37 -11.51
CA PHE A 316 -4.60 2.27 -12.39
C PHE A 316 -3.73 2.75 -13.56
N PRO A 317 -4.35 3.11 -14.71
CA PRO A 317 -3.68 3.96 -15.67
C PRO A 317 -3.24 5.27 -14.98
N GLN A 318 -2.01 5.72 -15.23
CA GLN A 318 -1.60 7.05 -14.79
C GLN A 318 -2.57 8.11 -15.34
N ALA A 319 -3.00 9.03 -14.47
CA ALA A 319 -3.94 10.08 -14.85
C ALA A 319 -3.30 11.11 -15.80
N PRO A 320 -2.05 11.56 -15.59
CA PRO A 320 -1.36 12.43 -16.54
C PRO A 320 -1.03 11.75 -17.87
N TYR A 321 -0.73 12.54 -18.90
CA TYR A 321 -0.14 12.01 -20.14
C TYR A 321 1.19 11.29 -19.86
N ASP A 322 1.47 10.27 -20.66
CA ASP A 322 2.73 9.50 -20.64
C ASP A 322 3.91 10.24 -21.25
N ASN A 323 3.64 11.30 -22.03
CA ASN A 323 4.67 12.05 -22.71
C ASN A 323 4.48 13.57 -22.56
N LYS A 324 5.62 14.27 -22.62
CA LYS A 324 5.67 15.72 -22.49
C LYS A 324 4.98 16.44 -23.65
N LEU A 325 5.11 15.93 -24.87
CA LEU A 325 4.57 16.55 -26.07
C LEU A 325 3.04 16.74 -25.96
N ASP A 326 2.33 15.73 -25.45
CA ASP A 326 0.89 15.81 -25.20
C ASP A 326 0.52 16.81 -24.10
N THR A 327 1.31 16.85 -23.02
CA THR A 327 1.15 17.89 -21.98
C THR A 327 1.29 19.30 -22.57
N ASP A 328 2.33 19.51 -23.39
CA ASP A 328 2.60 20.81 -24.01
C ASP A 328 1.57 21.17 -25.10
N ALA A 329 1.01 20.18 -25.80
CA ALA A 329 -0.07 20.35 -26.76
C ALA A 329 -1.39 20.71 -26.05
N ASN A 330 -1.73 20.01 -24.96
CA ASN A 330 -2.93 20.32 -24.18
C ASN A 330 -2.82 21.69 -23.49
N TYR A 331 -1.64 22.07 -23.00
CA TYR A 331 -1.38 23.40 -22.44
C TYR A 331 -1.73 24.50 -23.44
N LYS A 332 -1.24 24.38 -24.69
CA LYS A 332 -1.56 25.31 -25.78
C LYS A 332 -3.05 25.29 -26.14
N ARG A 333 -3.67 24.11 -26.16
CA ARG A 333 -5.11 23.95 -26.42
C ARG A 333 -5.97 24.70 -25.40
N MET A 334 -5.65 24.56 -24.12
CA MET A 334 -6.32 25.25 -23.02
C MET A 334 -6.14 26.76 -23.10
N LEU A 335 -4.92 27.24 -23.37
CA LEU A 335 -4.65 28.67 -23.57
C LEU A 335 -5.44 29.25 -24.74
N ARG A 336 -5.45 28.56 -25.90
CA ARG A 336 -6.19 29.02 -27.07
C ARG A 336 -7.69 29.14 -26.79
N ARG A 337 -8.25 28.23 -25.97
CA ARG A 337 -9.66 28.30 -25.56
C ARG A 337 -9.95 29.52 -24.67
N LEU A 338 -9.05 29.85 -23.76
CA LEU A 338 -9.21 30.92 -22.79
C LEU A 338 -8.97 32.32 -23.37
N ILE A 339 -8.08 32.44 -24.36
CA ILE A 339 -7.74 33.71 -25.04
C ILE A 339 -8.81 34.13 -26.07
N ASP A 340 -9.76 33.24 -26.37
CA ASP A 340 -10.90 33.52 -27.25
C ASP A 340 -11.67 34.78 -26.80
N PRO A 341 -11.92 35.76 -27.70
CA PRO A 341 -12.70 36.96 -27.39
C PRO A 341 -14.08 36.70 -26.79
N GLN A 342 -14.72 35.57 -27.13
CA GLN A 342 -16.02 35.18 -26.58
C GLN A 342 -15.95 34.74 -25.11
N VAL A 343 -14.75 34.39 -24.63
CA VAL A 343 -14.47 33.92 -23.27
C VAL A 343 -13.88 35.03 -22.40
N ALA A 344 -13.06 35.91 -22.98
CA ALA A 344 -12.28 36.94 -22.28
C ALA A 344 -13.10 37.91 -21.40
N SER A 345 -14.39 38.10 -21.68
CA SER A 345 -15.29 38.93 -20.85
C SER A 345 -15.69 38.25 -19.54
N SER A 346 -15.65 36.92 -19.49
CA SER A 346 -16.17 36.11 -18.40
C SER A 346 -15.08 35.34 -17.65
N VAL A 347 -13.94 35.10 -18.30
CA VAL A 347 -12.79 34.42 -17.72
C VAL A 347 -11.52 35.19 -18.05
N ARG A 348 -10.68 35.40 -17.03
CA ARG A 348 -9.30 35.87 -17.18
C ARG A 348 -8.36 34.67 -17.22
N VAL A 349 -7.25 34.79 -17.95
CA VAL A 349 -6.25 33.71 -18.03
C VAL A 349 -5.01 34.03 -17.21
N GLY A 350 -4.53 33.05 -16.45
CA GLY A 350 -3.20 33.04 -15.86
C GLY A 350 -2.27 32.15 -16.70
N VAL A 351 -1.37 32.74 -17.48
CA VAL A 351 -0.34 32.01 -18.23
C VAL A 351 0.83 31.75 -17.30
N ALA A 352 0.80 30.61 -16.59
CA ALA A 352 1.86 30.22 -15.66
C ALA A 352 2.89 29.32 -16.35
N SER A 353 4.03 29.89 -16.75
CA SER A 353 5.11 29.15 -17.42
C SER A 353 6.44 29.89 -17.31
N HIS A 354 7.54 29.13 -17.34
CA HIS A 354 8.89 29.66 -17.60
C HIS A 354 9.36 29.40 -19.05
N ASN A 355 8.58 28.65 -19.83
CA ASN A 355 8.89 28.41 -21.24
C ASN A 355 8.53 29.65 -22.05
N LEU A 356 9.55 30.36 -22.55
CA LEU A 356 9.39 31.60 -23.31
C LEU A 356 8.55 31.42 -24.58
N PHE A 357 8.61 30.25 -25.24
CA PHE A 357 7.77 29.98 -26.41
C PHE A 357 6.29 29.96 -26.08
N ASP A 358 5.92 29.37 -24.93
CA ASP A 358 4.52 29.30 -24.49
C ASP A 358 3.99 30.71 -24.13
N ILE A 359 4.80 31.52 -23.45
CA ILE A 359 4.48 32.92 -23.10
C ILE A 359 4.35 33.77 -24.38
N ALA A 360 5.27 33.59 -25.34
CA ALA A 360 5.28 34.33 -26.59
C ALA A 360 4.04 34.00 -27.43
N LEU A 361 3.69 32.72 -27.54
CA LEU A 361 2.50 32.27 -28.26
C LEU A 361 1.21 32.86 -27.65
N ALA A 362 1.09 32.84 -26.32
CA ALA A 362 -0.04 33.45 -25.64
C ALA A 362 -0.12 34.96 -25.90
N THR A 363 1.02 35.65 -25.93
CA THR A 363 1.11 37.09 -26.23
C THR A 363 0.69 37.39 -27.66
N VAL A 364 1.19 36.62 -28.64
CA VAL A 364 0.81 36.74 -30.06
C VAL A 364 -0.70 36.56 -30.23
N TRP A 365 -1.26 35.51 -29.62
CA TRP A 365 -2.71 35.26 -29.70
C TRP A 365 -3.53 36.36 -29.02
N ALA A 366 -3.14 36.80 -27.82
CA ALA A 366 -3.88 37.83 -27.07
C ALA A 366 -3.88 39.18 -27.78
N ASN A 367 -2.74 39.57 -28.37
CA ASN A 367 -2.65 40.79 -29.18
C ASN A 367 -3.53 40.71 -30.42
N ARG A 368 -3.48 39.59 -31.17
CA ARG A 368 -4.33 39.38 -32.35
C ARG A 368 -5.82 39.36 -32.01
N ALA A 369 -6.17 38.81 -30.85
CA ALA A 369 -7.55 38.73 -30.37
C ALA A 369 -8.05 40.02 -29.70
N GLY A 370 -7.17 40.98 -29.39
CA GLY A 370 -7.52 42.17 -28.60
C GLY A 370 -7.89 41.84 -27.14
N THR A 371 -7.37 40.74 -26.59
CA THR A 371 -7.73 40.20 -25.27
C THR A 371 -6.59 40.29 -24.23
N LEU A 372 -5.52 41.06 -24.52
CA LEU A 372 -4.36 41.19 -23.63
C LEU A 372 -4.74 41.62 -22.20
N ASP A 373 -5.75 42.49 -22.03
CA ASP A 373 -6.23 42.96 -20.72
C ASP A 373 -6.85 41.84 -19.85
N ALA A 374 -7.26 40.72 -20.47
CA ALA A 374 -7.78 39.53 -19.81
C ALA A 374 -6.68 38.50 -19.50
N VAL A 375 -5.44 38.72 -19.96
CA VAL A 375 -4.30 37.84 -19.78
C VAL A 375 -3.41 38.36 -18.65
N GLN A 376 -2.98 37.45 -17.78
CA GLN A 376 -2.00 37.69 -16.74
C GLN A 376 -0.86 36.69 -16.89
N PHE A 377 0.36 37.16 -16.99
CA PHE A 377 1.55 36.30 -17.01
C PHE A 377 2.01 36.00 -15.58
N GLU A 378 2.37 34.74 -15.35
CA GLU A 378 2.75 34.27 -14.02
C GLU A 378 4.03 33.44 -14.07
N MET A 379 4.94 33.69 -13.12
CA MET A 379 6.24 33.01 -13.00
C MET A 379 6.56 32.71 -11.53
N LEU A 380 7.53 31.84 -11.27
CA LEU A 380 8.04 31.59 -9.93
C LEU A 380 9.00 32.72 -9.50
N GLU A 381 8.88 33.16 -8.25
CA GLU A 381 9.83 34.10 -7.65
C GLU A 381 11.23 33.47 -7.58
N GLY A 382 12.26 34.28 -7.86
CA GLY A 382 13.66 33.90 -7.63
C GLY A 382 14.32 32.99 -8.67
N MET A 383 13.59 32.43 -9.65
CA MET A 383 14.17 31.50 -10.63
C MET A 383 14.79 32.15 -11.88
N ALA A 384 14.11 33.13 -12.49
CA ALA A 384 14.50 33.69 -13.79
C ALA A 384 14.27 35.21 -13.86
N ASN A 385 14.79 35.94 -12.86
CA ASN A 385 14.52 37.38 -12.68
C ASN A 385 14.88 38.24 -13.89
N HIS A 386 15.95 37.90 -14.62
CA HIS A 386 16.37 38.61 -15.83
C HIS A 386 15.40 38.42 -17.01
N GLN A 387 14.85 37.20 -17.19
CA GLN A 387 13.82 36.92 -18.20
C GLN A 387 12.52 37.65 -17.86
N ARG A 388 12.12 37.64 -16.59
CA ARG A 388 10.99 38.44 -16.10
C ARG A 388 11.14 39.91 -16.48
N ARG A 389 12.31 40.52 -16.23
CA ARG A 389 12.54 41.95 -16.53
C ARG A 389 12.35 42.23 -18.02
N ALA A 390 12.91 41.38 -18.89
CA ALA A 390 12.71 41.50 -20.34
C ALA A 390 11.23 41.38 -20.75
N LEU A 391 10.49 40.44 -20.16
CA LEU A 391 9.05 40.27 -20.41
C LEU A 391 8.22 41.48 -19.96
N MET A 392 8.55 42.05 -18.80
CA MET A 392 7.81 43.19 -18.23
C MET A 392 7.97 44.47 -19.05
N GLU A 393 9.06 44.64 -19.80
CA GLU A 393 9.23 45.78 -20.72
C GLU A 393 8.11 45.85 -21.78
N GLN A 394 7.48 44.73 -22.13
CA GLN A 394 6.40 44.66 -23.13
C GLN A 394 5.03 44.35 -22.53
N THR A 395 4.96 43.55 -21.47
CA THR A 395 3.68 43.08 -20.88
C THR A 395 3.15 44.00 -19.76
N GLY A 396 4.01 44.81 -19.13
CA GLY A 396 3.65 45.83 -18.14
C GLY A 396 3.26 45.34 -16.74
N ASP A 397 2.73 44.12 -16.57
CA ASP A 397 2.32 43.55 -15.28
C ASP A 397 2.63 42.04 -15.21
N MET A 398 3.01 41.57 -14.02
CA MET A 398 3.32 40.16 -13.77
C MET A 398 2.95 39.76 -12.34
N LEU A 399 2.45 38.53 -12.19
CA LEU A 399 2.19 37.91 -10.90
C LEU A 399 3.27 36.86 -10.59
N LEU A 400 4.05 37.06 -9.53
CA LEU A 400 5.04 36.08 -9.10
C LEU A 400 4.49 35.18 -7.98
N TYR A 401 4.64 33.88 -8.16
CA TYR A 401 4.31 32.89 -7.14
C TYR A 401 5.46 32.79 -6.14
N ALA A 402 5.15 33.10 -4.87
CA ALA A 402 6.10 33.16 -3.79
C ALA A 402 5.73 32.17 -2.69
N PRO A 403 6.43 31.03 -2.58
CA PRO A 403 6.29 30.17 -1.42
C PRO A 403 6.93 30.85 -0.21
N VAL A 404 6.19 30.94 0.89
CA VAL A 404 6.66 31.49 2.16
C VAL A 404 6.65 30.40 3.22
N CYS A 405 7.71 30.34 4.03
CA CYS A 405 7.81 29.38 5.13
C CYS A 405 8.41 30.05 6.36
N SER A 406 7.93 29.69 7.54
CA SER A 406 8.52 30.16 8.79
C SER A 406 9.85 29.45 9.06
N ARG A 407 10.69 30.02 9.94
CA ARG A 407 11.92 29.34 10.35
C ARG A 407 11.68 27.97 10.99
N GLU A 408 10.60 27.83 11.73
CA GLU A 408 10.24 26.59 12.44
C GLU A 408 9.74 25.53 11.47
N ASP A 409 9.01 25.95 10.43
CA ASP A 409 8.38 25.06 9.45
C ASP A 409 9.30 24.65 8.28
N PHE A 410 10.56 25.11 8.27
CA PHE A 410 11.44 24.96 7.10
C PHE A 410 11.64 23.50 6.66
N ILE A 411 11.62 22.55 7.60
CA ILE A 411 11.71 21.11 7.30
C ILE A 411 10.51 20.65 6.46
N HIS A 412 9.32 21.19 6.68
CA HIS A 412 8.13 20.84 5.89
C HIS A 412 8.17 21.44 4.47
N ALA A 413 9.01 22.45 4.22
CA ALA A 413 9.21 23.02 2.89
C ALA A 413 10.12 22.17 1.99
N ILE A 414 10.77 21.13 2.53
CA ILE A 414 11.69 20.27 1.78
C ILE A 414 10.93 19.48 0.70
N GLY A 415 9.78 18.89 1.02
CA GLY A 415 8.96 18.19 0.03
C GLY A 415 8.49 19.09 -1.12
N TYR A 416 8.31 20.39 -0.85
CA TYR A 416 8.08 21.38 -1.90
C TYR A 416 9.35 21.61 -2.75
N LEU A 417 10.52 21.77 -2.14
CA LEU A 417 11.79 21.94 -2.85
C LEU A 417 12.11 20.75 -3.75
N ILE A 418 11.95 19.51 -3.25
CA ILE A 418 12.21 18.28 -4.01
C ILE A 418 11.36 18.26 -5.28
N ARG A 419 10.04 18.46 -5.15
CA ARG A 419 9.11 18.51 -6.29
C ARG A 419 9.48 19.61 -7.27
N ARG A 420 9.85 20.80 -6.78
CA ARG A 420 10.29 21.91 -7.64
C ARG A 420 11.62 21.64 -8.35
N LEU A 421 12.53 20.91 -7.73
CA LEU A 421 13.74 20.45 -8.40
C LEU A 421 13.38 19.41 -9.47
N ASP A 422 12.52 18.44 -9.18
CA ASP A 422 12.07 17.43 -10.15
C ASP A 422 11.37 18.03 -11.37
N GLU A 423 10.39 18.91 -11.14
CA GLU A 423 9.64 19.63 -12.18
C GLU A 423 10.54 20.35 -13.20
N ASN A 424 11.71 20.82 -12.77
CA ASN A 424 12.53 21.74 -13.56
C ASN A 424 13.84 21.13 -14.09
N THR A 425 14.17 19.89 -13.71
CA THR A 425 15.48 19.26 -14.03
C THR A 425 15.40 18.06 -15.00
N GLY A 426 14.20 17.61 -15.36
CA GLY A 426 14.02 16.58 -16.39
C GLY A 426 14.69 16.94 -17.74
N PRO A 427 15.17 15.94 -18.51
CA PRO A 427 15.95 16.17 -19.74
C PRO A 427 15.20 17.00 -20.80
N ALA A 428 13.88 16.83 -20.87
CA ALA A 428 13.01 17.57 -21.78
C ALA A 428 12.48 18.90 -21.21
N ASN A 429 12.89 19.33 -20.00
CA ASN A 429 12.36 20.54 -19.38
C ASN A 429 13.11 21.80 -19.82
N PHE A 430 12.37 22.85 -20.18
CA PHE A 430 12.92 24.12 -20.65
C PHE A 430 13.90 24.76 -19.65
N LEU A 431 13.58 24.71 -18.34
CA LEU A 431 14.41 25.30 -17.29
C LEU A 431 15.77 24.62 -17.11
N ARG A 432 15.91 23.35 -17.50
CA ARG A 432 17.22 22.67 -17.53
C ARG A 432 18.17 23.33 -18.52
N HIS A 433 17.63 23.75 -19.66
CA HIS A 433 18.40 24.34 -20.77
C HIS A 433 18.47 25.86 -20.68
N SER A 434 17.52 26.52 -19.99
CA SER A 434 17.43 27.97 -19.90
C SER A 434 18.68 28.65 -19.38
N PHE A 435 19.51 27.92 -18.62
CA PHE A 435 20.77 28.46 -18.08
C PHE A 435 21.89 28.62 -19.13
N ARG A 436 21.83 27.89 -20.25
CA ARG A 436 22.79 27.99 -21.37
C ARG A 436 22.12 28.34 -22.70
N LEU A 437 20.83 28.63 -22.67
CA LEU A 437 20.05 28.80 -23.88
C LEU A 437 20.48 30.08 -24.58
N THR A 438 21.11 29.94 -25.74
CA THR A 438 21.35 31.04 -26.66
C THR A 438 20.52 30.81 -27.92
N PRO A 439 20.04 31.89 -28.57
CA PRO A 439 19.50 31.80 -29.91
C PRO A 439 20.41 30.99 -30.83
N ASP A 440 19.82 30.22 -31.73
CA ASP A 440 20.49 29.39 -32.74
C ASP A 440 21.34 28.23 -32.20
N SER A 441 21.44 28.05 -30.88
CA SER A 441 22.11 26.87 -30.32
C SER A 441 21.35 25.57 -30.65
N PRO A 442 22.02 24.40 -30.65
CA PRO A 442 21.33 23.11 -30.83
C PRO A 442 20.20 22.90 -29.81
N ALA A 443 20.38 23.34 -28.57
CA ALA A 443 19.35 23.27 -27.52
C ALA A 443 18.14 24.17 -27.84
N TRP A 444 18.37 25.38 -28.38
CA TRP A 444 17.30 26.26 -28.83
C TRP A 444 16.50 25.66 -30.00
N GLN A 445 17.19 25.17 -31.02
CA GLN A 445 16.54 24.53 -32.17
C GLN A 445 15.69 23.34 -31.74
N HIS A 446 16.23 22.48 -30.88
CA HIS A 446 15.49 21.35 -30.33
C HIS A 446 14.22 21.77 -29.58
N LEU A 447 14.32 22.74 -28.66
CA LEU A 447 13.17 23.24 -27.90
C LEU A 447 12.14 23.96 -28.79
N ALA A 448 12.60 24.68 -29.82
CA ALA A 448 11.72 25.32 -30.80
C ALA A 448 10.99 24.27 -31.64
N ASP A 449 11.66 23.19 -32.04
CA ASP A 449 11.04 22.09 -32.81
C ASP A 449 10.03 21.30 -31.97
N ASP A 450 10.34 21.02 -30.71
CA ASP A 450 9.39 20.44 -29.75
C ASP A 450 8.15 21.36 -29.59
N PHE A 451 8.37 22.67 -29.48
CA PHE A 451 7.29 23.66 -29.44
C PHE A 451 6.43 23.63 -30.71
N ARG A 452 7.05 23.62 -31.91
CA ARG A 452 6.35 23.50 -33.20
C ARG A 452 5.55 22.21 -33.29
N GLN A 453 6.12 21.10 -32.82
CA GLN A 453 5.44 19.81 -32.79
C GLN A 453 4.23 19.84 -31.86
N ALA A 454 4.35 20.41 -30.65
CA ALA A 454 3.26 20.56 -29.71
C ALA A 454 2.12 21.42 -30.29
N CYS A 455 2.47 22.52 -30.99
CA CYS A 455 1.52 23.36 -31.71
C CYS A 455 0.71 22.58 -32.77
N ARG A 456 1.38 21.71 -33.55
CA ARG A 456 0.72 20.86 -34.57
C ARG A 456 -0.18 19.80 -33.94
N ARG A 457 0.21 19.26 -32.78
CA ARG A 457 -0.53 18.20 -32.05
C ARG A 457 -1.73 18.72 -31.25
N MET A 458 -1.84 20.04 -31.08
CA MET A 458 -2.89 20.69 -30.27
C MET A 458 -4.32 20.28 -30.66
N SER A 459 -4.61 20.02 -31.94
CA SER A 459 -5.94 19.64 -32.42
C SER A 459 -6.26 18.15 -32.26
N THR A 460 -5.25 17.30 -32.07
CA THR A 460 -5.39 15.84 -32.04
C THR A 460 -5.13 15.22 -30.66
N VAL A 461 -4.55 15.97 -29.73
CA VAL A 461 -4.29 15.49 -28.36
C VAL A 461 -5.59 15.03 -27.67
N PRO A 462 -5.64 13.85 -27.03
CA PRO A 462 -6.84 13.38 -26.34
C PRO A 462 -7.33 14.33 -25.25
N ALA A 463 -8.62 14.39 -24.96
CA ALA A 463 -9.20 15.18 -23.86
C ALA A 463 -9.97 14.32 -22.84
N GLN A 464 -10.13 13.04 -23.13
CA GLN A 464 -10.84 12.11 -22.25
C GLN A 464 -9.93 11.67 -21.11
N PRO A 465 -10.47 11.40 -19.91
CA PRO A 465 -9.68 10.91 -18.80
C PRO A 465 -9.02 9.59 -19.16
N ARG A 466 -7.77 9.38 -18.69
CA ARG A 466 -7.07 8.10 -18.86
C ARG A 466 -7.58 7.01 -17.93
N ARG A 467 -8.11 7.40 -16.78
CA ARG A 467 -8.82 6.52 -15.86
C ARG A 467 -10.27 6.42 -16.31
N THR A 468 -10.71 5.21 -16.69
CA THR A 468 -12.00 4.97 -17.37
C THR A 468 -12.88 3.93 -16.69
N GLN A 469 -12.51 3.48 -15.50
CA GLN A 469 -13.27 2.46 -14.76
C GLN A 469 -14.71 2.93 -14.50
N ASP A 470 -15.68 2.09 -14.85
CA ASP A 470 -17.11 2.32 -14.58
C ASP A 470 -17.73 1.05 -13.98
N ARG A 471 -17.87 1.02 -12.65
CA ARG A 471 -18.44 -0.12 -11.92
C ARG A 471 -19.95 -0.29 -12.14
N ARG A 472 -20.62 0.61 -12.87
CA ARG A 472 -22.02 0.43 -13.29
C ARG A 472 -22.14 -0.49 -14.50
N GLN A 473 -21.05 -0.69 -15.24
CA GLN A 473 -20.99 -1.64 -16.34
C GLN A 473 -20.59 -3.03 -15.84
N PRO A 474 -21.07 -4.11 -16.49
CA PRO A 474 -20.57 -5.45 -16.22
C PRO A 474 -19.04 -5.51 -16.44
N PRO A 475 -18.28 -6.12 -15.51
CA PRO A 475 -16.83 -6.24 -15.65
C PRO A 475 -16.46 -7.30 -16.70
N ASP A 476 -15.38 -7.07 -17.44
CA ASP A 476 -14.77 -8.07 -18.31
C ASP A 476 -13.88 -9.03 -17.50
N GLN A 477 -13.81 -10.29 -17.93
CA GLN A 477 -12.89 -11.26 -17.31
C GLN A 477 -11.47 -11.05 -17.86
N PRO A 478 -10.45 -10.88 -17.01
CA PRO A 478 -9.08 -10.68 -17.47
C PRO A 478 -8.50 -11.96 -18.11
N PRO A 479 -7.49 -11.82 -18.99
CA PRO A 479 -6.77 -12.97 -19.54
C PRO A 479 -6.07 -13.78 -18.44
N VAL A 480 -5.94 -15.09 -18.63
CA VAL A 480 -5.19 -15.97 -17.72
C VAL A 480 -3.73 -15.53 -17.69
N ALA A 481 -3.16 -15.37 -16.50
CA ALA A 481 -1.71 -15.21 -16.38
C ALA A 481 -1.00 -16.54 -16.70
N ALA A 482 0.06 -16.50 -17.51
CA ALA A 482 0.80 -17.71 -17.89
C ALA A 482 1.46 -18.43 -16.69
N HIS A 483 1.79 -17.68 -15.63
CA HIS A 483 2.41 -18.19 -14.42
C HIS A 483 2.05 -17.28 -13.24
N TRP A 484 2.03 -17.80 -12.02
CA TRP A 484 1.66 -17.02 -10.82
C TRP A 484 2.55 -15.79 -10.61
N SER A 485 3.83 -15.83 -11.03
CA SER A 485 4.74 -14.67 -10.90
C SER A 485 4.44 -13.51 -11.85
N ARG A 486 3.56 -13.73 -12.84
CA ARG A 486 3.04 -12.69 -13.76
C ARG A 486 1.58 -12.33 -13.44
N PHE A 487 1.06 -12.79 -12.31
CA PHE A 487 -0.28 -12.46 -11.86
C PHE A 487 -0.41 -10.96 -11.60
N VAL A 488 -1.47 -10.36 -12.12
CA VAL A 488 -1.80 -8.95 -11.92
C VAL A 488 -3.04 -8.89 -11.03
N ASN A 489 -2.90 -8.21 -9.90
CA ASN A 489 -3.98 -8.04 -8.94
C ASN A 489 -5.18 -7.29 -9.54
N GLU A 490 -6.38 -7.63 -9.07
CA GLU A 490 -7.61 -6.91 -9.34
C GLU A 490 -7.49 -5.46 -8.81
N PRO A 491 -7.69 -4.44 -9.66
CA PRO A 491 -7.66 -3.06 -9.20
C PRO A 491 -8.90 -2.74 -8.35
N ASP A 492 -8.69 -1.96 -7.29
CA ASP A 492 -9.76 -1.42 -6.46
C ASP A 492 -10.66 -0.46 -7.25
N THR A 493 -11.75 0.00 -6.64
CA THR A 493 -12.62 1.01 -7.24
C THR A 493 -11.98 2.40 -7.16
N ASP A 494 -11.81 3.05 -8.32
CA ASP A 494 -11.33 4.43 -8.37
C ASP A 494 -12.48 5.40 -8.05
N TRP A 495 -12.52 5.83 -6.79
CA TRP A 495 -13.51 6.76 -6.26
C TRP A 495 -13.37 8.21 -6.77
N THR A 496 -12.36 8.52 -7.59
CA THR A 496 -12.25 9.84 -8.24
C THR A 496 -13.19 9.97 -9.45
N LEU A 497 -13.71 8.85 -9.96
CA LEU A 497 -14.59 8.81 -11.13
C LEU A 497 -16.07 8.92 -10.72
N SER A 498 -16.82 9.81 -11.36
CA SER A 498 -18.22 10.08 -11.03
C SER A 498 -19.14 8.87 -11.18
N ALA A 499 -18.86 8.01 -12.17
CA ALA A 499 -19.60 6.77 -12.40
C ALA A 499 -19.55 5.83 -11.18
N ASN A 500 -18.38 5.74 -10.53
CA ASN A 500 -18.18 4.91 -9.34
C ASN A 500 -18.83 5.54 -8.10
N LEU A 501 -18.87 6.88 -8.00
CA LEU A 501 -19.59 7.57 -6.93
C LEU A 501 -21.12 7.34 -7.02
N GLU A 502 -21.67 7.37 -8.23
CA GLU A 502 -23.08 7.04 -8.47
C GLU A 502 -23.37 5.58 -8.13
N TRP A 503 -22.47 4.66 -8.50
CA TRP A 503 -22.57 3.25 -8.14
C TRP A 503 -22.55 3.02 -6.62
N ALA A 504 -21.66 3.68 -5.87
CA ALA A 504 -21.68 3.62 -4.40
C ALA A 504 -23.00 4.12 -3.80
N ALA A 505 -23.56 5.21 -4.34
CA ALA A 505 -24.87 5.70 -3.90
C ALA A 505 -25.99 4.67 -4.17
N GLN A 506 -25.96 4.00 -5.32
CA GLN A 506 -26.90 2.92 -5.66
C GLN A 506 -26.80 1.74 -4.69
N ILE A 507 -25.59 1.35 -4.27
CA ILE A 507 -25.41 0.30 -3.26
C ILE A 507 -26.12 0.68 -1.96
N VAL A 508 -25.89 1.90 -1.46
CA VAL A 508 -26.54 2.39 -0.23
C VAL A 508 -28.06 2.42 -0.38
N GLU A 509 -28.58 2.98 -1.48
CA GLU A 509 -30.02 3.04 -1.76
C GLU A 509 -30.67 1.64 -1.84
N GLN A 510 -29.97 0.67 -2.43
CA GLN A 510 -30.47 -0.70 -2.60
C GLN A 510 -30.43 -1.51 -1.31
N TRP A 511 -29.36 -1.38 -0.52
CA TRP A 511 -29.08 -2.28 0.60
C TRP A 511 -29.50 -1.73 1.97
N GLN A 512 -29.43 -0.42 2.18
CA GLN A 512 -29.80 0.18 3.47
C GLN A 512 -31.26 -0.15 3.89
N PRO A 513 -32.25 -0.20 2.98
CA PRO A 513 -33.63 -0.55 3.34
C PRO A 513 -33.88 -2.05 3.66
N ARG A 514 -32.95 -2.96 3.34
CA ARG A 514 -33.11 -4.43 3.48
C ARG A 514 -32.95 -4.91 4.92
N GLN A 515 -33.90 -4.53 5.77
CA GLN A 515 -33.90 -4.86 7.20
C GLN A 515 -35.29 -5.14 7.73
N GLY A 516 -35.38 -5.74 8.92
CA GLY A 516 -36.66 -6.02 9.59
C GLY A 516 -37.51 -7.01 8.79
N ASP A 517 -38.66 -6.56 8.27
CA ASP A 517 -39.55 -7.37 7.43
C ASP A 517 -38.98 -7.62 6.03
N ALA A 518 -38.02 -6.80 5.58
CA ALA A 518 -37.29 -6.96 4.32
C ALA A 518 -35.91 -7.63 4.51
N ALA A 519 -35.64 -8.19 5.69
CA ALA A 519 -34.43 -8.96 5.96
C ALA A 519 -34.34 -10.19 5.05
N THR A 520 -33.12 -10.51 4.61
CA THR A 520 -32.88 -11.65 3.72
C THR A 520 -33.15 -12.97 4.44
N ILE A 521 -33.88 -13.89 3.82
CA ILE A 521 -34.06 -15.25 4.33
C ILE A 521 -33.10 -16.17 3.57
N ILE A 522 -32.20 -16.84 4.28
CA ILE A 522 -31.27 -17.79 3.69
C ILE A 522 -31.83 -19.20 3.88
N GLY A 523 -32.03 -19.92 2.78
CA GLY A 523 -32.51 -21.30 2.80
C GLY A 523 -31.53 -22.27 3.48
N ARG A 524 -31.99 -23.47 3.84
CA ARG A 524 -31.12 -24.57 4.33
C ARG A 524 -30.04 -24.97 3.33
N ASP A 525 -30.27 -24.67 2.05
CA ASP A 525 -29.33 -24.88 0.96
C ASP A 525 -28.32 -23.73 0.78
N GLY A 526 -28.39 -22.70 1.64
CA GLY A 526 -27.50 -21.54 1.62
C GLY A 526 -27.83 -20.51 0.56
N ILE A 527 -28.97 -20.61 -0.14
CA ILE A 527 -29.37 -19.59 -1.11
C ILE A 527 -30.07 -18.43 -0.39
N PRO A 528 -29.58 -17.17 -0.55
CA PRO A 528 -30.29 -15.99 -0.07
C PRO A 528 -31.54 -15.72 -0.91
N VAL A 529 -32.70 -15.53 -0.26
CA VAL A 529 -33.97 -15.16 -0.88
C VAL A 529 -34.42 -13.81 -0.32
N THR A 530 -34.56 -12.82 -1.19
CA THR A 530 -35.13 -11.52 -0.85
C THR A 530 -36.65 -11.58 -0.86
N THR A 531 -37.30 -10.87 0.06
CA THR A 531 -38.76 -10.92 0.31
C THR A 531 -39.64 -10.45 -0.86
N ASP A 532 -39.06 -9.92 -1.93
CA ASP A 532 -39.76 -9.58 -3.18
C ASP A 532 -40.03 -10.81 -4.06
N ARG A 533 -39.33 -11.92 -3.83
CA ARG A 533 -39.63 -13.24 -4.40
C ARG A 533 -40.15 -14.16 -3.29
N ALA A 534 -41.47 -14.32 -3.27
CA ALA A 534 -42.26 -15.21 -2.41
C ALA A 534 -42.30 -14.85 -0.91
N ARG A 535 -43.37 -14.15 -0.51
CA ARG A 535 -44.03 -14.55 0.75
C ARG A 535 -44.57 -15.97 0.54
N PRO A 536 -44.26 -16.96 1.39
CA PRO A 536 -45.18 -18.06 1.58
C PRO A 536 -46.41 -17.44 2.25
N THR A 537 -47.44 -17.11 1.47
CA THR A 537 -48.78 -16.91 2.03
C THR A 537 -49.19 -18.24 2.66
N LEU A 538 -49.16 -18.29 3.99
CA LEU A 538 -49.69 -19.40 4.78
C LEU A 538 -51.21 -19.49 4.52
N PRO A 539 -51.74 -20.62 4.01
CA PRO A 539 -53.16 -20.91 4.14
C PRO A 539 -53.46 -21.12 5.63
N ALA A 540 -54.54 -20.53 6.14
CA ALA A 540 -54.88 -20.56 7.56
C ALA A 540 -55.26 -21.95 8.12
N ASP A 541 -55.28 -23.00 7.28
CA ASP A 541 -55.83 -24.33 7.60
C ASP A 541 -54.86 -25.52 7.35
N SER A 542 -53.53 -25.34 7.34
CA SER A 542 -52.60 -26.48 7.18
C SER A 542 -52.20 -27.12 8.52
N ASP A 543 -52.24 -28.46 8.57
CA ASP A 543 -51.85 -29.32 9.70
C ASP A 543 -50.52 -28.90 10.36
N ALA A 544 -50.41 -29.03 11.69
CA ALA A 544 -49.22 -28.65 12.46
C ALA A 544 -47.92 -29.32 11.99
N ALA A 545 -48.00 -30.49 11.33
CA ALA A 545 -46.87 -31.22 10.75
C ALA A 545 -46.41 -30.71 9.36
N SER A 546 -47.17 -29.79 8.75
CA SER A 546 -46.91 -29.21 7.42
C SER A 546 -46.58 -27.71 7.47
N ARG A 547 -46.41 -27.15 8.68
CA ARG A 547 -45.94 -25.78 8.86
C ARG A 547 -44.46 -25.69 8.43
N PRO A 548 -44.08 -24.74 7.56
CA PRO A 548 -42.69 -24.55 7.20
C PRO A 548 -41.87 -24.23 8.46
N GLU A 549 -40.75 -24.92 8.61
CA GLU A 549 -39.82 -24.71 9.70
C GLU A 549 -39.29 -23.27 9.64
N LEU A 550 -39.30 -22.56 10.77
CA LEU A 550 -38.90 -21.16 10.83
C LEU A 550 -37.37 -21.06 11.01
N PRO A 551 -36.68 -20.16 10.30
CA PRO A 551 -35.26 -19.91 10.53
C PRO A 551 -35.00 -19.48 11.98
N THR A 552 -34.02 -20.11 12.63
CA THR A 552 -33.67 -19.86 14.04
C THR A 552 -32.55 -18.83 14.20
N GLY A 553 -31.60 -18.78 13.26
CA GLY A 553 -30.46 -17.88 13.25
C GLY A 553 -30.82 -16.47 12.77
N ARG A 554 -30.12 -15.47 13.30
CA ARG A 554 -30.29 -14.03 12.99
C ARG A 554 -28.97 -13.29 12.99
N SER A 555 -28.81 -12.36 12.06
CA SER A 555 -27.75 -11.33 12.05
C SER A 555 -28.37 -9.93 12.05
N GLU A 556 -27.65 -8.97 12.63
CA GLU A 556 -28.13 -7.59 12.86
C GLU A 556 -27.11 -6.59 12.33
N ASP A 557 -27.57 -5.36 12.07
CA ASP A 557 -26.72 -4.27 11.58
C ASP A 557 -25.98 -3.56 12.74
N PRO A 558 -24.63 -3.62 12.80
CA PRO A 558 -23.87 -2.96 13.87
C PRO A 558 -24.04 -1.43 13.89
N SER A 559 -24.39 -0.81 12.77
CA SER A 559 -24.66 0.64 12.67
C SER A 559 -26.04 1.02 13.17
N ARG A 560 -26.98 0.05 13.23
CA ARG A 560 -28.39 0.26 13.59
C ARG A 560 -28.82 -0.85 14.56
N PRO A 561 -28.52 -0.72 15.87
CA PRO A 561 -28.82 -1.76 16.86
C PRO A 561 -30.28 -2.26 16.79
N GLY A 562 -30.47 -3.58 16.75
CA GLY A 562 -31.78 -4.23 16.63
C GLY A 562 -32.37 -4.28 15.21
N ALA A 563 -31.71 -3.69 14.21
CA ALA A 563 -32.10 -3.86 12.82
C ALA A 563 -31.65 -5.23 12.29
N LEU A 564 -32.62 -6.12 12.08
CA LEU A 564 -32.39 -7.46 11.54
C LEU A 564 -31.98 -7.39 10.06
N VAL A 565 -30.86 -8.02 9.70
CA VAL A 565 -30.31 -8.05 8.32
C VAL A 565 -30.65 -9.36 7.62
N ALA A 566 -30.41 -10.50 8.29
CA ALA A 566 -30.72 -11.81 7.75
C ALA A 566 -31.30 -12.79 8.78
N ARG A 567 -32.08 -13.75 8.26
CA ARG A 567 -32.58 -14.93 8.96
C ARG A 567 -32.06 -16.17 8.26
N PHE A 568 -31.56 -17.15 9.01
CA PHE A 568 -30.98 -18.36 8.42
C PHE A 568 -31.23 -19.60 9.29
N PHE A 569 -31.13 -20.77 8.68
CA PHE A 569 -31.22 -22.05 9.39
C PHE A 569 -29.85 -22.39 9.98
N GLU A 570 -29.79 -22.55 11.29
CA GLU A 570 -28.59 -23.05 11.95
C GLU A 570 -28.49 -24.57 11.75
N ALA A 571 -27.30 -25.03 11.35
CA ALA A 571 -27.02 -26.45 11.21
C ALA A 571 -27.01 -27.13 12.57
N GLY A 572 -27.73 -28.25 12.70
CA GLY A 572 -27.68 -29.13 13.85
C GLY A 572 -26.70 -30.32 13.66
N PRO A 573 -26.57 -31.21 14.66
CA PRO A 573 -25.67 -32.37 14.57
C PRO A 573 -25.93 -33.29 13.37
N GLY A 574 -27.20 -33.48 12.99
CA GLY A 574 -27.56 -34.29 11.82
C GLY A 574 -27.13 -33.66 10.48
N ASP A 575 -27.20 -32.32 10.39
CA ASP A 575 -26.76 -31.57 9.21
C ASP A 575 -25.24 -31.65 9.06
N VAL A 576 -24.50 -31.55 10.18
CA VAL A 576 -23.03 -31.74 10.21
C VAL A 576 -22.64 -33.11 9.67
N ASP A 577 -23.23 -34.18 10.22
CA ASP A 577 -22.90 -35.54 9.78
C ASP A 577 -23.24 -35.75 8.30
N SER A 578 -24.33 -35.14 7.82
CA SER A 578 -24.70 -35.20 6.41
C SER A 578 -23.70 -34.45 5.52
N ALA A 579 -23.31 -33.23 5.89
CA ALA A 579 -22.38 -32.43 5.12
C ALA A 579 -21.01 -33.12 5.00
N ILE A 580 -20.53 -33.72 6.10
CA ILE A 580 -19.27 -34.47 6.11
C ILE A 580 -19.34 -35.71 5.24
N ARG A 581 -20.42 -36.51 5.33
CA ARG A 581 -20.60 -37.68 4.45
C ARG A 581 -20.59 -37.26 2.98
N THR A 582 -21.34 -36.23 2.62
CA THR A 582 -21.39 -35.71 1.25
C THR A 582 -20.03 -35.24 0.75
N ALA A 583 -19.30 -34.44 1.54
CA ALA A 583 -17.98 -33.94 1.16
C ALA A 583 -16.96 -35.08 1.02
N ARG A 584 -17.03 -36.10 1.88
CA ARG A 584 -16.14 -37.27 1.83
C ARG A 584 -16.43 -38.16 0.62
N ASP A 585 -17.71 -38.44 0.38
CA ASP A 585 -18.17 -39.35 -0.67
C ASP A 585 -18.03 -38.73 -2.07
N ASP A 586 -17.99 -37.38 -2.16
CA ASP A 586 -17.72 -36.59 -3.38
C ASP A 586 -18.53 -37.07 -4.60
N PRO A 587 -19.88 -37.08 -4.54
CA PRO A 587 -20.71 -37.67 -5.58
C PRO A 587 -20.60 -36.98 -6.95
N SER A 588 -20.20 -35.70 -6.99
CA SER A 588 -19.88 -34.95 -8.21
C SER A 588 -18.49 -35.23 -8.78
N GLY A 589 -17.62 -35.89 -8.01
CA GLY A 589 -16.26 -36.27 -8.42
C GLY A 589 -15.29 -35.10 -8.52
N TRP A 590 -15.46 -34.03 -7.72
CA TRP A 590 -14.60 -32.84 -7.74
C TRP A 590 -13.12 -33.18 -7.55
N ARG A 591 -12.81 -34.10 -6.63
CA ARG A 591 -11.43 -34.50 -6.30
C ARG A 591 -10.75 -35.25 -7.44
N THR A 592 -11.54 -35.80 -8.37
CA THR A 592 -11.05 -36.52 -9.55
C THR A 592 -11.03 -35.68 -10.83
N LEU A 593 -11.60 -34.47 -10.78
CA LEU A 593 -11.63 -33.55 -11.91
C LEU A 593 -10.19 -33.16 -12.32
N ASP A 594 -9.96 -32.91 -13.60
CA ASP A 594 -8.66 -32.43 -14.05
C ASP A 594 -8.34 -31.04 -13.46
N PHE A 595 -7.06 -30.79 -13.19
CA PHE A 595 -6.63 -29.50 -12.65
C PHE A 595 -7.03 -28.33 -13.56
N SER A 596 -6.92 -28.46 -14.88
CA SER A 596 -7.26 -27.39 -15.84
C SER A 596 -8.75 -27.07 -15.79
N ALA A 597 -9.60 -28.08 -15.61
CA ALA A 597 -11.04 -27.88 -15.45
C ALA A 597 -11.37 -27.19 -14.12
N ARG A 598 -10.70 -27.55 -13.01
CA ARG A 598 -10.84 -26.82 -11.74
C ARG A 598 -10.41 -25.36 -11.87
N HIS A 599 -9.30 -25.11 -12.57
CA HIS A 599 -8.79 -23.76 -12.81
C HIS A 599 -9.83 -22.91 -13.54
N GLU A 600 -10.40 -23.39 -14.66
CA GLU A 600 -11.42 -22.64 -15.41
C GLU A 600 -12.69 -22.36 -14.59
N ILE A 601 -13.14 -23.30 -13.76
CA ILE A 601 -14.28 -23.08 -12.86
C ILE A 601 -13.97 -21.99 -11.83
N LEU A 602 -12.78 -22.02 -11.22
CA LEU A 602 -12.37 -21.02 -10.24
C LEU A 602 -12.18 -19.63 -10.87
N ARG A 603 -11.68 -19.55 -12.10
CA ARG A 603 -11.70 -18.30 -12.87
C ARG A 603 -13.12 -17.78 -13.09
N GLY A 604 -14.06 -18.69 -13.37
CA GLY A 604 -15.49 -18.38 -13.41
C GLY A 604 -16.00 -17.80 -12.07
N ALA A 605 -15.56 -18.35 -10.94
CA ALA A 605 -15.94 -17.89 -9.60
C ALA A 605 -15.39 -16.48 -9.32
N ALA A 606 -14.14 -16.20 -9.68
CA ALA A 606 -13.55 -14.87 -9.61
C ALA A 606 -14.36 -13.85 -10.44
N GLN A 607 -14.81 -14.25 -11.64
CA GLN A 607 -15.67 -13.41 -12.46
C GLN A 607 -17.05 -13.17 -11.83
N ARG A 608 -17.64 -14.15 -11.16
CA ARG A 608 -18.88 -13.97 -10.39
C ARG A 608 -18.70 -13.00 -9.23
N LEU A 609 -17.58 -13.07 -8.51
CA LEU A 609 -17.23 -12.11 -7.45
C LEU A 609 -17.11 -10.68 -8.01
N ARG A 610 -16.48 -10.48 -9.19
CA ARG A 610 -16.43 -9.17 -9.87
C ARG A 610 -17.82 -8.63 -10.18
N ILE A 611 -18.69 -9.46 -10.77
CA ILE A 611 -20.07 -9.08 -11.12
C ILE A 611 -20.88 -8.73 -9.86
N ARG A 612 -20.68 -9.47 -8.77
CA ARG A 612 -21.38 -9.31 -7.49
C ARG A 612 -20.71 -8.31 -6.53
N ARG A 613 -19.65 -7.60 -6.95
CA ARG A 613 -18.88 -6.69 -6.07
C ARG A 613 -19.77 -5.73 -5.28
N GLY A 614 -20.77 -5.11 -5.93
CA GLY A 614 -21.70 -4.18 -5.26
C GLY A 614 -22.62 -4.85 -4.24
N ASP A 615 -23.06 -6.09 -4.51
CA ASP A 615 -23.88 -6.88 -3.59
C ASP A 615 -23.07 -7.33 -2.36
N LEU A 616 -21.82 -7.75 -2.57
CA LEU A 616 -20.89 -8.12 -1.50
C LEU A 616 -20.57 -6.91 -0.60
N ILE A 617 -20.33 -5.73 -1.20
CA ILE A 617 -20.14 -4.48 -0.46
C ILE A 617 -21.39 -4.16 0.37
N GLY A 618 -22.58 -4.16 -0.25
CA GLY A 618 -23.84 -3.87 0.44
C GLY A 618 -24.12 -4.81 1.61
N ALA A 619 -23.90 -6.12 1.43
CA ALA A 619 -24.09 -7.12 2.47
C ALA A 619 -23.10 -6.95 3.64
N ALA A 620 -21.83 -6.66 3.37
CA ALA A 620 -20.82 -6.46 4.42
C ALA A 620 -21.01 -5.14 5.18
N ILE A 621 -21.49 -4.06 4.55
CA ILE A 621 -21.90 -2.85 5.28
C ILE A 621 -23.04 -3.20 6.24
N ALA A 622 -24.06 -3.90 5.75
CA ALA A 622 -25.24 -4.24 6.51
C ALA A 622 -24.93 -5.17 7.68
N GLU A 623 -24.14 -6.23 7.46
CA GLU A 623 -23.97 -7.31 8.43
C GLU A 623 -22.69 -7.19 9.26
N ALA A 624 -21.61 -6.63 8.71
CA ALA A 624 -20.32 -6.49 9.39
C ALA A 624 -20.01 -5.04 9.83
N GLY A 625 -20.82 -4.05 9.44
CA GLY A 625 -20.62 -2.65 9.81
C GLY A 625 -19.33 -2.04 9.25
N LYS A 626 -18.84 -2.53 8.10
CA LYS A 626 -17.62 -2.03 7.44
C LYS A 626 -17.93 -0.84 6.53
N THR A 627 -17.04 0.15 6.46
CA THR A 627 -17.16 1.23 5.46
C THR A 627 -16.90 0.67 4.06
N ILE A 628 -17.48 1.28 3.03
CA ILE A 628 -17.23 0.89 1.62
C ILE A 628 -15.74 0.84 1.31
N THR A 629 -14.96 1.80 1.81
CA THR A 629 -13.50 1.89 1.58
C THR A 629 -12.70 0.78 2.23
N GLU A 630 -13.26 0.06 3.22
CA GLU A 630 -12.65 -1.12 3.85
C GLU A 630 -13.15 -2.43 3.23
N VAL A 631 -14.32 -2.43 2.60
CA VAL A 631 -14.88 -3.63 1.95
C VAL A 631 -14.45 -3.75 0.49
N ASP A 632 -14.34 -2.65 -0.25
CA ASP A 632 -13.96 -2.70 -1.67
C ASP A 632 -12.60 -3.37 -1.92
N PRO A 633 -11.52 -3.06 -1.14
CA PRO A 633 -10.27 -3.81 -1.24
C PRO A 633 -10.40 -5.28 -0.83
N GLU A 634 -11.30 -5.59 0.09
CA GLU A 634 -11.56 -6.97 0.52
C GLU A 634 -12.21 -7.80 -0.60
N VAL A 635 -13.07 -7.20 -1.43
CA VAL A 635 -13.59 -7.88 -2.62
C VAL A 635 -12.48 -8.10 -3.64
N SER A 636 -11.58 -7.14 -3.83
CA SER A 636 -10.40 -7.31 -4.70
C SER A 636 -9.50 -8.45 -4.20
N GLU A 637 -9.23 -8.52 -2.90
CA GLU A 637 -8.46 -9.60 -2.27
C GLU A 637 -9.12 -10.98 -2.47
N ALA A 638 -10.45 -11.07 -2.36
CA ALA A 638 -11.21 -12.30 -2.61
C ALA A 638 -11.12 -12.78 -4.06
N ILE A 639 -11.21 -11.84 -5.01
CA ILE A 639 -11.04 -12.10 -6.44
C ILE A 639 -9.60 -12.59 -6.69
N ASP A 640 -8.62 -11.90 -6.11
CA ASP A 640 -7.21 -12.25 -6.25
C ASP A 640 -6.91 -13.65 -5.76
N PHE A 641 -7.37 -14.05 -4.56
CA PHE A 641 -7.19 -15.42 -4.07
C PHE A 641 -7.76 -16.46 -5.05
N THR A 642 -8.92 -16.16 -5.61
CA THR A 642 -9.65 -17.10 -6.47
C THR A 642 -8.97 -17.28 -7.83
N GLU A 643 -8.36 -16.23 -8.39
CA GLU A 643 -7.55 -16.29 -9.61
C GLU A 643 -6.14 -16.87 -9.34
N PHE A 644 -5.54 -16.53 -8.20
CA PHE A 644 -4.14 -16.81 -7.91
C PHE A 644 -3.87 -18.27 -7.53
N TYR A 645 -4.68 -18.87 -6.64
CA TYR A 645 -4.38 -20.22 -6.15
C TYR A 645 -4.38 -21.33 -7.20
N PRO A 646 -5.25 -21.32 -8.23
CA PRO A 646 -5.11 -22.22 -9.37
C PRO A 646 -3.72 -22.12 -10.02
N LEU A 647 -3.21 -20.91 -10.25
CA LEU A 647 -1.87 -20.68 -10.82
C LEU A 647 -0.77 -21.22 -9.90
N ALA A 648 -0.93 -21.09 -8.58
CA ALA A 648 0.02 -21.61 -7.59
C ALA A 648 0.04 -23.15 -7.55
N VAL A 649 -1.10 -23.81 -7.80
CA VAL A 649 -1.23 -25.28 -7.88
C VAL A 649 -0.68 -25.82 -9.20
N ALA A 650 -0.80 -25.06 -10.30
CA ALA A 650 -0.43 -25.48 -11.65
C ALA A 650 0.98 -26.09 -11.75
N ARG A 651 1.97 -25.53 -11.04
CA ARG A 651 3.36 -26.02 -11.02
C ARG A 651 3.54 -27.45 -10.53
N PHE A 652 2.59 -27.99 -9.75
CA PHE A 652 2.65 -29.39 -9.30
C PHE A 652 2.01 -30.36 -10.31
N HIS A 653 1.36 -29.84 -11.36
CA HIS A 653 0.71 -30.61 -12.42
C HIS A 653 1.38 -30.44 -13.79
N ASP A 654 2.25 -29.44 -13.95
CA ASP A 654 3.02 -29.19 -15.16
C ASP A 654 4.26 -30.12 -15.23
N PRO A 655 4.34 -31.03 -16.23
CA PRO A 655 5.48 -31.95 -16.39
C PRO A 655 6.84 -31.26 -16.57
N GLU A 656 6.86 -30.03 -17.07
CA GLU A 656 8.09 -29.26 -17.27
C GLU A 656 8.53 -28.53 -15.99
N SER A 657 7.67 -28.50 -14.95
CA SER A 657 7.98 -27.84 -13.70
C SER A 657 8.86 -28.71 -12.79
N PRO A 658 9.92 -28.16 -12.17
CA PRO A 658 10.71 -28.89 -11.20
C PRO A 658 9.92 -29.23 -9.92
N CYS A 659 8.80 -28.53 -9.66
CA CYS A 659 7.86 -28.85 -8.60
C CYS A 659 7.06 -30.14 -8.87
N HIS A 660 7.00 -30.62 -10.12
CA HIS A 660 6.34 -31.87 -10.50
C HIS A 660 7.30 -33.07 -10.52
N ALA A 661 8.60 -32.82 -10.70
CA ALA A 661 9.60 -33.87 -10.92
C ALA A 661 9.60 -34.93 -9.80
N GLY A 662 9.43 -36.20 -10.17
CA GLY A 662 9.50 -37.35 -9.26
C GLY A 662 8.34 -37.48 -8.27
N ILE A 663 7.34 -36.59 -8.31
CA ILE A 663 6.20 -36.62 -7.39
C ILE A 663 4.87 -36.49 -8.13
N ARG A 664 3.79 -36.90 -7.48
CA ARG A 664 2.42 -36.65 -7.91
C ARG A 664 1.65 -36.00 -6.76
N ALA A 665 1.03 -34.86 -7.03
CA ALA A 665 0.21 -34.13 -6.08
C ALA A 665 -1.29 -34.48 -6.23
N ARG A 666 -1.99 -34.61 -5.11
CA ARG A 666 -3.46 -34.78 -5.04
C ARG A 666 -4.02 -34.01 -3.84
N GLY A 667 -5.29 -33.64 -3.86
CA GLY A 667 -5.93 -33.04 -2.69
C GLY A 667 -6.02 -34.01 -1.52
N ARG A 668 -5.81 -33.50 -0.30
CA ARG A 668 -5.92 -34.21 0.98
C ARG A 668 -7.27 -34.92 1.17
N GLY A 669 -8.38 -34.23 0.91
CA GLY A 669 -9.73 -34.76 1.12
C GLY A 669 -10.74 -33.69 1.52
N VAL A 670 -11.30 -33.80 2.72
CA VAL A 670 -12.31 -32.88 3.25
C VAL A 670 -11.63 -31.77 4.06
N VAL A 671 -11.80 -30.53 3.63
CA VAL A 671 -11.29 -29.33 4.30
C VAL A 671 -12.43 -28.56 4.93
N VAL A 672 -12.32 -28.24 6.22
CA VAL A 672 -13.24 -27.33 6.91
C VAL A 672 -12.62 -25.93 6.97
N VAL A 673 -13.32 -24.93 6.45
CA VAL A 673 -12.93 -23.52 6.53
C VAL A 673 -13.76 -22.85 7.62
N VAL A 674 -13.11 -22.40 8.70
CA VAL A 674 -13.71 -21.64 9.79
C VAL A 674 -13.29 -20.18 9.66
N SER A 675 -14.19 -19.34 9.14
CA SER A 675 -13.88 -17.95 8.80
C SER A 675 -14.33 -16.93 9.87
N PRO A 676 -13.64 -15.78 9.98
CA PRO A 676 -13.96 -14.74 10.95
C PRO A 676 -15.01 -13.76 10.38
N TRP A 677 -15.42 -12.80 11.21
CA TRP A 677 -16.38 -11.76 10.85
C TRP A 677 -15.74 -10.45 10.34
N ASN A 678 -14.46 -10.21 10.62
CA ASN A 678 -13.81 -8.93 10.35
C ASN A 678 -13.33 -8.78 8.90
N PHE A 679 -13.04 -9.90 8.23
CA PHE A 679 -12.89 -10.00 6.77
C PHE A 679 -13.81 -11.13 6.28
N PRO A 680 -15.13 -10.87 6.22
CA PRO A 680 -16.14 -11.89 5.93
C PRO A 680 -16.21 -12.29 4.46
N ILE A 681 -15.44 -11.65 3.57
CA ILE A 681 -15.35 -11.92 2.13
C ILE A 681 -14.00 -12.54 1.79
N ALA A 682 -12.90 -11.84 2.02
CA ALA A 682 -11.58 -12.26 1.52
C ALA A 682 -11.09 -13.55 2.18
N ILE A 683 -11.13 -13.65 3.51
CA ILE A 683 -10.63 -14.81 4.24
C ILE A 683 -11.41 -16.10 3.92
N PRO A 684 -12.76 -16.13 3.95
CA PRO A 684 -13.48 -17.32 3.53
C PRO A 684 -13.21 -17.68 2.06
N CYS A 685 -13.20 -16.69 1.13
CA CYS A 685 -12.84 -16.94 -0.26
C CYS A 685 -11.43 -17.54 -0.39
N GLY A 686 -10.45 -17.03 0.35
CA GLY A 686 -9.07 -17.53 0.34
C GLY A 686 -8.97 -18.99 0.75
N GLY A 687 -9.61 -19.36 1.87
CA GLY A 687 -9.65 -20.75 2.33
C GLY A 687 -10.37 -21.69 1.36
N ILE A 688 -11.51 -21.26 0.82
CA ILE A 688 -12.30 -22.02 -0.16
C ILE A 688 -11.49 -22.22 -1.45
N ALA A 689 -10.97 -21.14 -2.03
CA ALA A 689 -10.26 -21.16 -3.29
C ALA A 689 -8.97 -22.00 -3.21
N ALA A 690 -8.18 -21.85 -2.13
CA ALA A 690 -6.96 -22.64 -1.94
C ALA A 690 -7.27 -24.15 -1.86
N ALA A 691 -8.28 -24.53 -1.06
CA ALA A 691 -8.66 -25.93 -0.88
C ALA A 691 -9.24 -26.55 -2.15
N LEU A 692 -10.17 -25.84 -2.82
CA LEU A 692 -10.77 -26.29 -4.08
C LEU A 692 -9.72 -26.39 -5.19
N ALA A 693 -8.80 -25.42 -5.33
CA ALA A 693 -7.73 -25.45 -6.33
C ALA A 693 -6.83 -26.68 -6.15
N ALA A 694 -6.45 -26.99 -4.91
CA ALA A 694 -5.69 -28.18 -4.55
C ALA A 694 -6.46 -29.52 -4.75
N GLY A 695 -7.75 -29.46 -5.11
CA GLY A 695 -8.56 -30.65 -5.41
C GLY A 695 -9.25 -31.27 -4.20
N ASN A 696 -9.53 -30.48 -3.16
CA ASN A 696 -10.27 -30.90 -1.96
C ASN A 696 -11.76 -30.56 -2.07
N THR A 697 -12.61 -31.24 -1.29
CA THR A 697 -13.98 -30.77 -1.00
C THR A 697 -13.97 -29.90 0.25
N VAL A 698 -14.88 -28.93 0.33
CA VAL A 698 -14.87 -27.85 1.32
C VAL A 698 -16.20 -27.76 2.07
N ILE A 699 -16.11 -27.61 3.39
CA ILE A 699 -17.23 -27.21 4.24
C ILE A 699 -16.89 -25.84 4.85
N LEU A 700 -17.63 -24.80 4.48
CA LEU A 700 -17.53 -23.48 5.07
C LEU A 700 -18.40 -23.40 6.32
N LYS A 701 -17.77 -23.18 7.47
CA LYS A 701 -18.41 -22.72 8.70
C LYS A 701 -18.10 -21.23 8.87
N PRO A 702 -19.02 -20.33 8.51
CA PRO A 702 -18.77 -18.90 8.67
C PRO A 702 -18.95 -18.43 10.11
N SER A 703 -18.48 -17.22 10.42
CA SER A 703 -18.87 -16.54 11.65
C SER A 703 -20.39 -16.39 11.73
N SER A 704 -20.94 -16.55 12.93
CA SER A 704 -22.37 -16.37 13.18
C SER A 704 -22.81 -14.90 13.11
N ASP A 705 -21.88 -13.96 13.01
CA ASP A 705 -22.17 -12.54 12.78
C ASP A 705 -22.32 -12.21 11.30
N THR A 706 -21.64 -12.96 10.40
CA THR A 706 -21.59 -12.66 8.96
C THR A 706 -22.07 -13.81 8.03
N PRO A 707 -23.21 -14.46 8.32
CA PRO A 707 -23.72 -15.58 7.52
C PRO A 707 -24.25 -15.19 6.13
N LEU A 708 -24.83 -13.99 5.95
CA LEU A 708 -25.34 -13.54 4.66
C LEU A 708 -24.21 -13.33 3.66
N VAL A 709 -23.15 -12.65 4.09
CA VAL A 709 -21.97 -12.44 3.24
C VAL A 709 -21.37 -13.77 2.79
N ALA A 710 -21.24 -14.73 3.72
CA ALA A 710 -20.74 -16.07 3.41
C ALA A 710 -21.63 -16.84 2.42
N ALA A 711 -22.96 -16.69 2.53
CA ALA A 711 -23.89 -17.31 1.59
C ALA A 711 -23.75 -16.76 0.16
N LEU A 712 -23.60 -15.44 0.01
CA LEU A 712 -23.36 -14.79 -1.29
C LEU A 712 -22.04 -15.23 -1.94
N ILE A 713 -21.01 -15.47 -1.13
CA ILE A 713 -19.76 -16.04 -1.62
C ILE A 713 -19.98 -17.45 -2.16
N CYS A 714 -20.61 -18.34 -1.38
CA CYS A 714 -20.91 -19.69 -1.85
C CYS A 714 -21.74 -19.69 -3.13
N GLU A 715 -22.72 -18.79 -3.25
CA GLU A 715 -23.51 -18.58 -4.47
C GLU A 715 -22.61 -18.24 -5.66
N CYS A 716 -21.61 -17.36 -5.51
CA CYS A 716 -20.67 -17.04 -6.59
C CYS A 716 -19.89 -18.26 -7.09
N PHE A 717 -19.44 -19.15 -6.18
CA PHE A 717 -18.74 -20.38 -6.56
C PHE A 717 -19.69 -21.40 -7.21
N TRP A 718 -20.91 -21.54 -6.70
CA TRP A 718 -21.91 -22.44 -7.29
C TRP A 718 -22.36 -21.98 -8.67
N ASP A 719 -22.59 -20.68 -8.87
CA ASP A 719 -22.96 -20.08 -10.16
C ASP A 719 -21.84 -20.14 -11.21
N ALA A 720 -20.60 -20.38 -10.77
CA ALA A 720 -19.46 -20.63 -11.62
C ALA A 720 -19.28 -22.10 -12.01
N GLY A 721 -20.01 -23.01 -11.37
CA GLY A 721 -19.98 -24.44 -11.66
C GLY A 721 -19.31 -25.30 -10.59
N VAL A 722 -18.93 -24.76 -9.43
CA VAL A 722 -18.49 -25.59 -8.29
C VAL A 722 -19.69 -26.38 -7.78
N PRO A 723 -19.62 -27.73 -7.72
CA PRO A 723 -20.72 -28.54 -7.23
C PRO A 723 -21.05 -28.23 -5.76
N ARG A 724 -22.35 -28.24 -5.41
CA ARG A 724 -22.82 -27.96 -4.04
C ARG A 724 -22.43 -29.03 -3.03
N ASP A 725 -22.07 -30.22 -3.47
CA ASP A 725 -21.51 -31.29 -2.65
C ASP A 725 -20.00 -31.11 -2.43
N ALA A 726 -19.31 -30.44 -3.36
CA ALA A 726 -17.90 -30.06 -3.23
C ALA A 726 -17.68 -28.79 -2.40
N LEU A 727 -18.65 -27.86 -2.34
CA LEU A 727 -18.63 -26.70 -1.44
C LEU A 727 -19.95 -26.61 -0.65
N ARG A 728 -19.90 -26.90 0.66
CA ARG A 728 -21.04 -26.81 1.58
C ARG A 728 -20.99 -25.54 2.41
N TRP A 729 -22.12 -24.83 2.48
CA TRP A 729 -22.34 -23.74 3.43
C TRP A 729 -23.03 -24.29 4.69
N LEU A 730 -22.41 -24.13 5.86
CA LEU A 730 -22.85 -24.76 7.11
C LEU A 730 -22.73 -23.81 8.31
N PRO A 731 -23.65 -22.84 8.46
CA PRO A 731 -23.65 -21.94 9.61
C PRO A 731 -24.07 -22.69 10.88
N CYS A 732 -23.21 -22.73 11.88
CA CYS A 732 -23.55 -23.27 13.21
C CYS A 732 -23.04 -22.35 14.31
N ARG A 733 -23.93 -21.88 15.19
CA ARG A 733 -23.57 -21.07 16.36
C ARG A 733 -23.32 -21.92 17.60
N ASP A 734 -24.05 -23.03 17.70
CA ASP A 734 -23.93 -23.98 18.81
C ASP A 734 -22.51 -24.55 18.90
N VAL A 735 -21.93 -24.46 20.11
CA VAL A 735 -20.54 -24.82 20.36
C VAL A 735 -20.33 -26.32 20.20
N GLU A 736 -21.26 -27.14 20.71
CA GLU A 736 -21.16 -28.60 20.63
C GLU A 736 -21.20 -29.07 19.17
N THR A 737 -22.11 -28.51 18.38
CA THR A 737 -22.25 -28.80 16.94
C THR A 737 -21.02 -28.33 16.15
N ALA A 738 -20.48 -27.14 16.44
CA ALA A 738 -19.27 -26.65 15.81
C ALA A 738 -18.04 -27.51 16.17
N GLN A 739 -17.94 -27.93 17.43
CA GLN A 739 -16.89 -28.83 17.90
C GLN A 739 -16.98 -30.19 17.23
N ARG A 740 -18.20 -30.76 17.11
CA ARG A 740 -18.46 -32.01 16.38
C ARG A 740 -17.95 -31.95 14.95
N LEU A 741 -18.13 -30.83 14.24
CA LEU A 741 -17.64 -30.65 12.87
C LEU A 741 -16.11 -30.73 12.80
N VAL A 742 -15.41 -29.92 13.60
CA VAL A 742 -13.94 -29.81 13.53
C VAL A 742 -13.21 -31.01 14.15
N SER A 743 -13.85 -31.75 15.05
CA SER A 743 -13.28 -32.96 15.66
C SER A 743 -13.64 -34.25 14.91
N HIS A 744 -14.42 -34.19 13.83
CA HIS A 744 -14.91 -35.39 13.16
C HIS A 744 -13.78 -36.11 12.39
N PRO A 745 -13.58 -37.44 12.54
CA PRO A 745 -12.44 -38.17 11.95
C PRO A 745 -12.26 -38.05 10.44
N ALA A 746 -13.36 -37.91 9.69
CA ALA A 746 -13.34 -37.76 8.23
C ALA A 746 -12.99 -36.34 7.73
N VAL A 747 -12.72 -35.38 8.62
CA VAL A 747 -12.15 -34.08 8.25
C VAL A 747 -10.63 -34.23 8.22
N ASP A 748 -10.00 -33.87 7.11
CA ASP A 748 -8.55 -34.05 6.92
C ASP A 748 -7.77 -32.80 7.35
N VAL A 749 -8.31 -31.62 7.06
CA VAL A 749 -7.67 -30.33 7.37
C VAL A 749 -8.71 -29.33 7.88
N VAL A 750 -8.33 -28.53 8.87
CA VAL A 750 -9.08 -27.34 9.28
C VAL A 750 -8.25 -26.09 8.96
N ILE A 751 -8.83 -25.17 8.18
CA ILE A 751 -8.32 -23.81 8.00
C ILE A 751 -9.12 -22.91 8.93
N LEU A 752 -8.46 -22.34 9.92
CA LEU A 752 -9.04 -21.41 10.89
C LEU A 752 -8.44 -20.02 10.70
N THR A 753 -9.30 -19.00 10.69
CA THR A 753 -8.85 -17.66 11.06
C THR A 753 -9.68 -17.15 12.22
N GLY A 754 -9.03 -16.86 13.35
CA GLY A 754 -9.74 -16.52 14.60
C GLY A 754 -8.82 -16.43 15.82
N GLY A 755 -9.39 -16.56 17.01
CA GLY A 755 -8.61 -16.44 18.26
C GLY A 755 -7.68 -17.62 18.52
N THR A 756 -6.53 -17.36 19.15
CA THR A 756 -5.56 -18.38 19.58
C THR A 756 -6.19 -19.43 20.50
N GLU A 757 -7.13 -19.05 21.37
CA GLU A 757 -7.82 -20.02 22.24
C GLU A 757 -8.78 -20.94 21.46
N THR A 758 -9.41 -20.44 20.38
CA THR A 758 -10.21 -21.28 19.48
C THR A 758 -9.34 -22.34 18.82
N ALA A 759 -8.17 -21.96 18.32
CA ALA A 759 -7.21 -22.91 17.74
C ALA A 759 -6.80 -23.99 18.75
N ARG A 760 -6.47 -23.61 20.00
CA ARG A 760 -6.15 -24.55 21.08
C ARG A 760 -7.31 -25.48 21.40
N SER A 761 -8.53 -24.97 21.44
CA SER A 761 -9.74 -25.76 21.67
C SER A 761 -9.94 -26.84 20.59
N ILE A 762 -9.74 -26.49 19.31
CA ILE A 762 -9.82 -27.45 18.19
C ILE A 762 -8.79 -28.57 18.37
N LEU A 763 -7.52 -28.22 18.63
CA LEU A 763 -6.46 -29.21 18.83
C LEU A 763 -6.72 -30.14 20.03
N ARG A 764 -7.25 -29.60 21.14
CA ARG A 764 -7.62 -30.40 22.32
C ARG A 764 -8.81 -31.32 22.05
N SER A 765 -9.72 -30.92 21.16
CA SER A 765 -10.90 -31.71 20.80
C SER A 765 -10.57 -32.92 19.90
N ARG A 766 -9.51 -32.81 19.08
CA ARG A 766 -8.98 -33.90 18.26
C ARG A 766 -7.46 -33.80 18.17
N LEU A 767 -6.78 -34.66 18.93
CA LEU A 767 -5.33 -34.80 18.83
C LEU A 767 -4.94 -35.27 17.42
N GLY A 768 -3.91 -34.66 16.85
CA GLY A 768 -3.39 -35.00 15.52
C GLY A 768 -4.18 -34.43 14.32
N ILE A 769 -5.19 -33.57 14.53
CA ILE A 769 -5.81 -32.83 13.40
C ILE A 769 -4.79 -31.89 12.75
N GLU A 770 -4.77 -31.85 11.42
CA GLU A 770 -4.01 -30.85 10.68
C GLU A 770 -4.77 -29.52 10.72
N LEU A 771 -4.25 -28.58 11.49
CA LEU A 771 -4.83 -27.26 11.69
C LEU A 771 -3.89 -26.19 11.14
N PHE A 772 -4.39 -25.42 10.18
CA PHE A 772 -3.78 -24.18 9.72
C PHE A 772 -4.55 -23.02 10.32
N ALA A 773 -3.98 -22.39 11.35
CA ALA A 773 -4.63 -21.31 12.07
C ALA A 773 -3.85 -20.01 11.92
N GLU A 774 -4.44 -19.05 11.21
CA GLU A 774 -4.06 -17.65 11.32
C GLU A 774 -4.79 -17.04 12.51
N THR A 775 -4.05 -16.45 13.44
CA THR A 775 -4.62 -15.95 14.70
C THR A 775 -4.23 -14.49 14.94
N GLY A 776 -4.56 -14.00 16.14
CA GLY A 776 -4.42 -12.59 16.49
C GLY A 776 -3.00 -12.04 16.40
N GLY A 777 -2.90 -10.72 16.54
CA GLY A 777 -1.65 -9.98 16.51
C GLY A 777 -1.60 -8.91 17.59
N LYS A 778 -0.39 -8.63 18.07
CA LYS A 778 -0.11 -7.44 18.89
C LYS A 778 0.93 -6.57 18.21
N ASN A 779 0.51 -6.02 17.07
CA ASN A 779 1.40 -5.41 16.09
C ASN A 779 1.90 -4.05 16.57
N ALA A 780 3.15 -3.74 16.18
CA ALA A 780 3.82 -2.51 16.54
C ALA A 780 4.31 -1.74 15.31
N THR A 781 4.23 -0.41 15.38
CA THR A 781 4.94 0.48 14.49
C THR A 781 6.02 1.21 15.29
N VAL A 782 7.28 1.03 14.90
CA VAL A 782 8.45 1.71 15.48
C VAL A 782 8.70 2.99 14.70
N VAL A 783 8.84 4.12 15.39
CA VAL A 783 9.15 5.42 14.77
C VAL A 783 10.41 5.99 15.42
N THR A 784 11.45 6.18 14.62
CA THR A 784 12.73 6.74 15.07
C THR A 784 12.80 8.25 14.82
N ALA A 785 13.73 8.95 15.47
CA ALA A 785 13.89 10.39 15.33
C ALA A 785 14.26 10.84 13.89
N LEU A 786 14.67 9.90 13.02
CA LEU A 786 14.97 10.15 11.61
C LEU A 786 13.78 9.91 10.66
N ALA A 787 12.61 9.56 11.20
CA ALA A 787 11.39 9.34 10.43
C ALA A 787 10.80 10.64 9.86
N ASP A 788 10.02 10.48 8.78
CA ASP A 788 9.06 11.51 8.38
C ASP A 788 7.87 11.53 9.35
N ARG A 789 7.84 12.52 10.24
CA ARG A 789 6.88 12.62 11.34
C ARG A 789 5.43 12.67 10.85
N ASP A 790 5.16 13.44 9.80
CA ASP A 790 3.81 13.62 9.25
C ASP A 790 3.33 12.32 8.59
N LEU A 791 4.19 11.69 7.78
CA LEU A 791 3.88 10.39 7.16
C LEU A 791 3.74 9.28 8.22
N ALA A 792 4.59 9.27 9.24
CA ALA A 792 4.52 8.31 10.34
C ALA A 792 3.17 8.40 11.07
N ILE A 793 2.72 9.62 11.44
CA ILE A 793 1.41 9.81 12.07
C ILE A 793 0.30 9.34 11.13
N LYS A 794 0.33 9.73 9.85
CA LYS A 794 -0.66 9.29 8.85
C LYS A 794 -0.75 7.76 8.76
N HIS A 795 0.39 7.09 8.64
CA HIS A 795 0.47 5.62 8.55
C HIS A 795 -0.01 4.93 9.82
N VAL A 796 0.36 5.45 10.99
CA VAL A 796 -0.04 4.90 12.29
C VAL A 796 -1.55 5.06 12.51
N VAL A 797 -2.12 6.24 12.26
CA VAL A 797 -3.56 6.51 12.41
C VAL A 797 -4.37 5.60 11.49
N GLN A 798 -3.97 5.49 10.21
CA GLN A 798 -4.61 4.56 9.27
C GLN A 798 -4.53 3.10 9.75
N SER A 799 -3.37 2.66 10.21
CA SER A 799 -3.13 1.27 10.61
C SER A 799 -3.78 0.90 11.94
N ALA A 800 -3.94 1.85 12.86
CA ALA A 800 -4.53 1.63 14.18
C ALA A 800 -6.07 1.66 14.14
N PHE A 801 -6.66 2.54 13.34
CA PHE A 801 -8.10 2.82 13.41
C PHE A 801 -8.88 2.44 12.15
N GLY A 802 -8.22 2.01 11.07
CA GLY A 802 -8.88 1.38 9.92
C GLY A 802 -9.72 0.18 10.36
N HIS A 803 -10.95 0.09 9.86
CA HIS A 803 -11.98 -0.85 10.35
C HIS A 803 -12.14 -0.85 11.89
N SER A 804 -11.98 0.31 12.52
CA SER A 804 -12.10 0.51 13.98
C SER A 804 -11.14 -0.36 14.79
N GLY A 805 -9.95 -0.63 14.24
CA GLY A 805 -8.93 -1.47 14.88
C GLY A 805 -9.26 -2.97 14.89
N GLN A 806 -10.33 -3.41 14.20
CA GLN A 806 -10.77 -4.82 14.13
C GLN A 806 -10.01 -5.60 13.04
N LYS A 807 -8.70 -5.38 12.92
CA LYS A 807 -7.84 -6.13 12.00
C LYS A 807 -6.80 -6.89 12.82
N CYS A 808 -6.54 -8.14 12.46
CA CYS A 808 -5.41 -8.89 13.02
C CYS A 808 -4.08 -8.16 12.79
N SER A 809 -3.97 -7.36 11.72
CA SER A 809 -2.81 -6.55 11.35
C SER A 809 -2.80 -5.11 11.92
N ALA A 810 -3.83 -4.70 12.67
CA ALA A 810 -3.93 -3.32 13.17
C ALA A 810 -2.75 -2.95 14.08
N THR A 811 -2.21 -1.74 13.91
CA THR A 811 -1.17 -1.21 14.80
C THR A 811 -1.79 -0.96 16.18
N SER A 812 -1.47 -1.82 17.14
CA SER A 812 -1.90 -1.67 18.53
C SER A 812 -0.86 -0.97 19.41
N LEU A 813 0.41 -1.02 19.01
CA LEU A 813 1.54 -0.44 19.72
C LEU A 813 2.25 0.58 18.83
N LEU A 814 2.39 1.81 19.32
CA LEU A 814 3.26 2.82 18.72
C LEU A 814 4.51 2.93 19.60
N LEU A 815 5.65 2.44 19.09
CA LEU A 815 6.92 2.58 19.76
C LEU A 815 7.59 3.86 19.25
N LEU A 816 7.79 4.84 20.12
CA LEU A 816 8.40 6.11 19.77
C LEU A 816 9.79 6.22 20.40
N GLU A 817 10.77 6.64 19.62
CA GLU A 817 12.03 7.05 20.20
C GLU A 817 11.79 8.22 21.17
N GLN A 818 12.54 8.26 22.27
CA GLN A 818 12.38 9.24 23.36
C GLN A 818 12.25 10.68 22.85
N GLU A 819 13.02 11.08 21.83
CA GLU A 819 12.93 12.41 21.23
C GLU A 819 11.52 12.74 20.69
N LEU A 820 10.88 11.78 20.02
CA LEU A 820 9.53 11.96 19.45
C LEU A 820 8.45 11.86 20.51
N HIS A 821 8.62 10.96 21.48
CA HIS A 821 7.71 10.85 22.62
C HIS A 821 7.67 12.16 23.43
N ASP A 822 8.81 12.81 23.61
CA ASP A 822 8.90 14.05 24.39
C ASP A 822 8.63 15.30 23.54
N ASP A 823 8.37 15.14 22.23
CA ASP A 823 8.06 16.26 21.33
C ASP A 823 6.58 16.68 21.43
N PRO A 824 6.27 17.87 21.99
CA PRO A 824 4.89 18.32 22.15
C PRO A 824 4.17 18.46 20.81
N THR A 825 4.85 18.91 19.75
CA THR A 825 4.25 19.06 18.41
C THR A 825 3.83 17.70 17.86
N PHE A 826 4.69 16.67 17.94
CA PHE A 826 4.33 15.32 17.49
C PHE A 826 3.13 14.78 18.26
N ARG A 827 3.12 14.95 19.59
CA ARG A 827 2.04 14.51 20.47
C ARG A 827 0.72 15.21 20.15
N GLU A 828 0.74 16.52 19.91
CA GLU A 828 -0.44 17.32 19.56
C GLU A 828 -0.96 16.97 18.17
N THR A 829 -0.09 16.83 17.17
CA THR A 829 -0.48 16.47 15.80
C THR A 829 -1.08 15.05 15.74
N LEU A 830 -0.53 14.10 16.49
CA LEU A 830 -1.12 12.77 16.63
C LEU A 830 -2.52 12.84 17.27
N ALA A 831 -2.67 13.61 18.36
CA ALA A 831 -3.97 13.77 19.02
C ALA A 831 -5.01 14.42 18.09
N ASP A 832 -4.65 15.49 17.38
CA ASP A 832 -5.52 16.17 16.43
C ASP A 832 -5.95 15.25 15.29
N ALA A 833 -5.02 14.51 14.69
CA ALA A 833 -5.32 13.54 13.64
C ALA A 833 -6.31 12.46 14.10
N VAL A 834 -6.16 11.96 15.33
CA VAL A 834 -7.04 10.96 15.92
C VAL A 834 -8.43 11.54 16.22
N LEU A 835 -8.49 12.71 16.85
CA LEU A 835 -9.75 13.40 17.20
C LEU A 835 -10.56 13.82 15.97
N SER A 836 -9.90 13.98 14.83
CA SER A 836 -10.51 14.38 13.56
C SER A 836 -11.20 13.23 12.82
N LEU A 837 -10.98 11.98 13.24
CA LEU A 837 -11.61 10.82 12.62
C LEU A 837 -13.11 10.82 12.90
N ARG A 838 -13.91 10.90 11.83
CA ARG A 838 -15.37 10.85 11.94
C ARG A 838 -15.84 9.46 12.35
N VAL A 839 -16.40 9.36 13.56
CA VAL A 839 -17.05 8.15 14.08
C VAL A 839 -18.52 8.16 13.68
N GLY A 840 -19.02 7.07 13.10
CA GLY A 840 -20.39 7.05 12.60
C GLY A 840 -20.85 5.73 11.99
N SER A 841 -22.05 5.77 11.42
CA SER A 841 -22.65 4.64 10.70
C SER A 841 -21.81 4.25 9.48
N ALA A 842 -21.68 2.94 9.22
CA ALA A 842 -21.02 2.42 8.03
C ALA A 842 -21.72 2.81 6.71
N TRP A 843 -23.00 3.19 6.78
CA TRP A 843 -23.80 3.66 5.65
C TRP A 843 -23.49 5.11 5.23
N ASP A 844 -22.78 5.87 6.07
CA ASP A 844 -22.33 7.22 5.73
C ASP A 844 -20.93 7.17 5.11
N THR A 845 -20.81 7.62 3.86
CA THR A 845 -19.54 7.58 3.11
C THR A 845 -18.46 8.48 3.70
N ALA A 846 -18.80 9.40 4.61
CA ALA A 846 -17.84 10.23 5.33
C ALA A 846 -17.27 9.57 6.60
N THR A 847 -17.82 8.44 7.03
CA THR A 847 -17.37 7.73 8.24
C THR A 847 -15.95 7.18 8.05
N ARG A 848 -15.08 7.40 9.04
CA ARG A 848 -13.73 6.84 9.14
C ARG A 848 -13.67 5.65 10.09
N VAL A 849 -14.37 5.77 11.22
CA VAL A 849 -14.41 4.78 12.28
C VAL A 849 -15.86 4.32 12.41
N ALA A 850 -16.11 3.12 11.90
CA ALA A 850 -17.42 2.50 11.89
C ALA A 850 -17.70 1.75 13.22
N PRO A 851 -18.89 1.18 13.43
CA PRO A 851 -19.16 0.41 14.64
C PRO A 851 -18.24 -0.81 14.76
N LEU A 852 -17.97 -1.20 16.00
CA LEU A 852 -17.51 -2.54 16.33
C LEU A 852 -18.58 -3.57 15.95
N ILE A 853 -18.18 -4.81 15.65
CA ILE A 853 -19.14 -5.89 15.38
C ILE A 853 -20.05 -6.14 16.59
N ARG A 854 -19.51 -5.92 17.80
CA ARG A 854 -20.21 -6.06 19.08
C ARG A 854 -19.72 -5.00 20.06
N PRO A 855 -20.53 -4.63 21.07
CA PRO A 855 -20.11 -3.72 22.12
C PRO A 855 -18.82 -4.19 22.82
N PRO A 856 -17.98 -3.25 23.32
CA PRO A 856 -16.77 -3.59 24.05
C PRO A 856 -17.03 -4.56 25.21
N SER A 857 -16.22 -5.60 25.29
CA SER A 857 -16.26 -6.58 26.37
C SER A 857 -14.85 -7.10 26.69
N GLY A 858 -14.71 -7.82 27.81
CA GLY A 858 -13.45 -8.48 28.18
C GLY A 858 -12.23 -7.54 28.15
N PRO A 859 -11.14 -7.91 27.44
CA PRO A 859 -9.93 -7.10 27.32
C PRO A 859 -10.16 -5.67 26.83
N LEU A 860 -11.02 -5.47 25.82
CA LEU A 860 -11.27 -4.15 25.24
C LEU A 860 -11.97 -3.23 26.25
N ALA A 861 -13.01 -3.73 26.92
CA ALA A 861 -13.71 -2.97 27.96
C ALA A 861 -12.78 -2.59 29.11
N ARG A 862 -11.89 -3.51 29.52
CA ARG A 862 -10.86 -3.22 30.53
C ARG A 862 -9.91 -2.13 30.06
N ALA A 863 -9.41 -2.20 28.83
CA ALA A 863 -8.46 -1.21 28.30
C ALA A 863 -9.09 0.19 28.16
N ILE A 864 -10.38 0.27 27.82
CA ILE A 864 -11.14 1.53 27.77
C ILE A 864 -11.37 2.11 29.17
N GLY A 865 -11.77 1.27 30.13
CA GLY A 865 -12.17 1.72 31.46
C GLY A 865 -11.02 1.93 32.46
N GLN A 866 -9.81 1.45 32.17
CA GLN A 866 -8.70 1.41 33.14
C GLN A 866 -7.37 1.84 32.53
N LEU A 867 -6.67 2.72 33.24
CA LEU A 867 -5.27 3.08 33.03
C LEU A 867 -4.40 2.37 34.06
N GLU A 868 -3.26 1.84 33.64
CA GLU A 868 -2.25 1.29 34.56
C GLU A 868 -1.30 2.40 35.06
N PRO A 869 -0.51 2.18 36.14
CA PRO A 869 0.43 3.18 36.65
C PRO A 869 1.37 3.70 35.55
N GLY A 870 1.47 5.03 35.42
CA GLY A 870 2.25 5.70 34.38
C GLY A 870 1.48 5.99 33.09
N GLU A 871 0.34 5.33 32.85
CA GLU A 871 -0.49 5.58 31.69
C GLU A 871 -1.35 6.84 31.85
N SER A 872 -1.57 7.55 30.74
CA SER A 872 -2.54 8.64 30.63
C SER A 872 -3.26 8.57 29.29
N TRP A 873 -4.45 9.15 29.19
CA TRP A 873 -5.10 9.32 27.89
C TRP A 873 -4.51 10.53 27.17
N LEU A 874 -3.94 10.31 25.98
CA LEU A 874 -3.73 11.39 25.01
C LEU A 874 -5.06 11.73 24.34
N VAL A 875 -5.81 10.70 23.94
CA VAL A 875 -7.19 10.79 23.47
C VAL A 875 -7.99 9.74 24.21
N GLN A 876 -9.02 10.14 24.96
CA GLN A 876 -9.87 9.21 25.69
C GLN A 876 -10.97 8.68 24.77
N PRO A 877 -11.14 7.35 24.66
CA PRO A 877 -12.23 6.77 23.87
C PRO A 877 -13.58 6.99 24.56
N GLU A 878 -14.61 7.23 23.75
CA GLU A 878 -15.99 7.42 24.17
C GLU A 878 -16.88 6.36 23.51
N VAL A 879 -17.71 5.70 24.31
CA VAL A 879 -18.74 4.77 23.81
C VAL A 879 -20.02 5.56 23.59
N SER A 880 -20.59 5.48 22.38
CA SER A 880 -21.81 6.22 22.07
C SER A 880 -22.99 5.76 22.94
N PRO A 881 -23.75 6.69 23.53
CA PRO A 881 -24.91 6.35 24.37
C PRO A 881 -26.09 5.78 23.55
N THR A 882 -26.14 6.04 22.24
CA THR A 882 -27.22 5.59 21.35
C THR A 882 -26.88 4.35 20.56
N ASN A 883 -25.59 4.02 20.40
CA ASN A 883 -25.12 2.78 19.80
C ASN A 883 -23.86 2.30 20.55
N PRO A 884 -23.96 1.29 21.43
CA PRO A 884 -22.84 0.83 22.25
C PRO A 884 -21.71 0.16 21.44
N SER A 885 -21.93 -0.15 20.16
CA SER A 885 -20.88 -0.61 19.25
C SER A 885 -20.09 0.53 18.63
N LEU A 886 -20.58 1.78 18.66
CA LEU A 886 -19.82 2.94 18.20
C LEU A 886 -18.89 3.41 19.33
N VAL A 887 -17.59 3.28 19.11
CA VAL A 887 -16.54 3.66 20.05
C VAL A 887 -15.56 4.58 19.34
N SER A 888 -15.30 5.76 19.90
CA SER A 888 -14.30 6.65 19.35
C SER A 888 -12.87 6.13 19.59
N PRO A 889 -11.90 6.48 18.74
CA PRO A 889 -10.50 6.14 18.93
C PRO A 889 -9.94 6.58 20.28
N GLY A 890 -9.13 5.72 20.89
CA GLY A 890 -8.39 6.02 22.12
C GLY A 890 -6.89 5.88 21.92
N VAL A 891 -6.11 6.76 22.57
CA VAL A 891 -4.64 6.70 22.59
C VAL A 891 -4.15 6.77 24.02
N LYS A 892 -3.57 5.66 24.50
CA LYS A 892 -2.87 5.60 25.79
C LYS A 892 -1.43 6.04 25.62
N TRP A 893 -0.99 6.96 26.46
CA TRP A 893 0.36 7.53 26.47
C TRP A 893 1.13 7.08 27.72
N GLY A 894 2.43 6.79 27.58
CA GLY A 894 3.27 6.35 28.70
C GLY A 894 3.05 4.89 29.11
N VAL A 895 2.63 4.03 28.18
CA VAL A 895 2.47 2.59 28.45
C VAL A 895 3.86 1.98 28.71
N THR A 896 3.98 1.16 29.77
CA THR A 896 5.26 0.53 30.14
C THR A 896 5.35 -0.88 29.54
N PRO A 897 6.52 -1.32 29.03
CA PRO A 897 6.71 -2.70 28.60
C PRO A 897 6.36 -3.69 29.72
N GLY A 898 5.36 -4.53 29.46
CA GLY A 898 4.88 -5.57 30.36
C GLY A 898 3.47 -5.34 30.88
N ASN A 899 2.96 -4.10 30.75
CA ASN A 899 1.58 -3.75 31.04
C ASN A 899 0.57 -4.64 30.29
N PHE A 900 -0.65 -4.72 30.80
CA PHE A 900 -1.75 -5.44 30.18
C PHE A 900 -1.96 -5.00 28.73
N THR A 901 -1.98 -3.69 28.49
CA THR A 901 -2.18 -3.15 27.13
C THR A 901 -1.02 -3.51 26.19
N HIS A 902 0.20 -3.68 26.70
CA HIS A 902 1.34 -4.15 25.90
C HIS A 902 1.18 -5.62 25.50
N ARG A 903 0.65 -6.46 26.40
CA ARG A 903 0.66 -7.92 26.24
C ARG A 903 -0.62 -8.54 25.70
N THR A 904 -1.72 -7.79 25.65
CA THR A 904 -3.04 -8.33 25.31
C THR A 904 -3.59 -7.70 24.02
N GLU A 905 -4.00 -8.54 23.08
CA GLU A 905 -4.76 -8.12 21.90
C GLU A 905 -6.14 -7.59 22.31
N LEU A 906 -6.50 -6.39 21.83
CA LEU A 906 -7.74 -5.70 22.22
C LEU A 906 -8.81 -5.76 21.14
N PHE A 907 -8.41 -5.87 19.87
CA PHE A 907 -9.30 -5.94 18.71
C PHE A 907 -10.35 -4.82 18.64
N GLY A 908 -9.89 -3.59 18.86
CA GLY A 908 -10.71 -2.37 18.86
C GLY A 908 -9.84 -1.11 18.74
N PRO A 909 -10.42 0.09 18.73
CA PRO A 909 -9.74 1.31 18.30
C PRO A 909 -8.90 1.93 19.43
N ILE A 910 -7.97 1.18 20.00
CA ILE A 910 -7.08 1.61 21.09
C ILE A 910 -5.62 1.45 20.67
N LEU A 911 -4.90 2.58 20.62
CA LEU A 911 -3.46 2.64 20.39
C LEU A 911 -2.72 2.85 21.71
N ALA A 912 -1.67 2.08 21.97
CA ALA A 912 -0.80 2.25 23.12
C ALA A 912 0.58 2.77 22.70
N VAL A 913 1.02 3.86 23.30
CA VAL A 913 2.31 4.50 23.00
C VAL A 913 3.33 4.15 24.08
N ILE A 914 4.46 3.57 23.66
CA ILE A 914 5.56 3.15 24.53
C ILE A 914 6.84 3.86 24.05
N PRO A 915 7.55 4.60 24.92
CA PRO A 915 8.84 5.19 24.57
C PRO A 915 9.96 4.14 24.55
N PHE A 916 10.98 4.34 23.71
CA PHE A 916 12.23 3.59 23.72
C PHE A 916 13.44 4.51 23.49
N ARG A 917 14.65 4.06 23.81
CA ARG A 917 15.90 4.83 23.64
C ARG A 917 16.74 4.36 22.46
N HIS A 918 16.80 3.05 22.24
CA HIS A 918 17.58 2.44 21.17
C HIS A 918 16.72 1.46 20.37
N LEU A 919 17.02 1.29 19.09
CA LEU A 919 16.24 0.43 18.20
C LEU A 919 16.16 -1.03 18.70
N ASP A 920 17.23 -1.55 19.30
CA ASP A 920 17.25 -2.90 19.90
C ASP A 920 16.25 -3.05 21.06
N GLU A 921 16.04 -1.99 21.83
CA GLU A 921 15.03 -1.96 22.89
C GLU A 921 13.63 -2.04 22.28
N ALA A 922 13.36 -1.29 21.21
CA ALA A 922 12.09 -1.36 20.50
C ALA A 922 11.83 -2.77 19.96
N ILE A 923 12.83 -3.40 19.33
CA ILE A 923 12.75 -4.77 18.81
C ILE A 923 12.44 -5.76 19.95
N ALA A 924 13.11 -5.63 21.10
CA ALA A 924 12.87 -6.46 22.27
C ALA A 924 11.43 -6.29 22.82
N ILE A 925 10.89 -5.08 22.81
CA ILE A 925 9.49 -4.81 23.19
C ILE A 925 8.54 -5.51 22.21
N VAL A 926 8.78 -5.45 20.90
CA VAL A 926 7.96 -6.18 19.90
C VAL A 926 7.99 -7.68 20.16
N HIS A 927 9.18 -8.28 20.31
CA HIS A 927 9.32 -9.72 20.59
C HIS A 927 8.65 -10.12 21.89
N ALA A 928 8.72 -9.25 22.91
CA ALA A 928 8.12 -9.52 24.19
C ALA A 928 6.63 -9.81 24.04
N THR A 929 5.90 -9.24 23.07
CA THR A 929 4.47 -9.50 22.85
C THR A 929 4.10 -10.97 22.62
N GLY A 930 5.06 -11.83 22.22
CA GLY A 930 4.83 -13.25 21.92
C GLY A 930 4.07 -13.52 20.61
N PHE A 931 3.56 -12.46 19.98
CA PHE A 931 2.96 -12.47 18.64
C PHE A 931 4.02 -12.03 17.61
N GLY A 932 3.71 -12.25 16.34
CA GLY A 932 4.62 -11.92 15.24
C GLY A 932 3.90 -11.84 13.91
N LEU A 933 2.79 -11.09 13.84
CA LEU A 933 2.00 -10.97 12.61
C LEU A 933 2.51 -9.84 11.71
N THR A 934 2.22 -8.58 12.07
CA THR A 934 2.74 -7.40 11.35
C THR A 934 3.64 -6.57 12.25
N SER A 935 4.65 -5.93 11.65
CA SER A 935 5.44 -4.88 12.31
C SER A 935 5.83 -3.82 11.30
N GLY A 936 5.80 -2.55 11.72
CA GLY A 936 6.21 -1.42 10.91
C GLY A 936 7.45 -0.71 11.45
N LEU A 937 8.24 -0.13 10.56
CA LEU A 937 9.31 0.83 10.86
C LEU A 937 9.08 2.10 10.05
N GLN A 938 9.12 3.25 10.72
CA GLN A 938 9.23 4.56 10.10
C GLN A 938 10.63 5.09 10.43
N SER A 939 11.52 5.08 9.43
CA SER A 939 12.87 5.62 9.50
C SER A 939 13.40 5.85 8.09
N LEU A 940 14.10 6.96 7.88
CA LEU A 940 14.80 7.26 6.62
C LEU A 940 16.27 6.81 6.64
N ASP A 941 16.77 6.28 7.75
CA ASP A 941 18.12 5.73 7.88
C ASP A 941 18.13 4.27 7.42
N ASP A 942 18.86 3.97 6.35
CA ASP A 942 18.99 2.63 5.79
C ASP A 942 19.68 1.65 6.75
N ARG A 943 20.54 2.13 7.66
CA ARG A 943 21.17 1.30 8.69
C ARG A 943 20.16 0.80 9.72
N GLU A 944 19.21 1.66 10.11
CA GLU A 944 18.10 1.28 11.00
C GLU A 944 17.14 0.33 10.31
N GLN A 945 16.85 0.58 9.03
CA GLN A 945 16.02 -0.30 8.20
C GLN A 945 16.63 -1.71 8.13
N GLU A 946 17.93 -1.82 7.87
CA GLU A 946 18.66 -3.08 7.81
C GLU A 946 18.65 -3.79 9.17
N GLN A 947 19.07 -3.10 10.24
CA GLN A 947 19.09 -3.66 11.60
C GLN A 947 17.72 -4.21 12.00
N TRP A 948 16.66 -3.44 11.77
CA TRP A 948 15.30 -3.84 12.10
C TRP A 948 14.83 -5.00 11.23
N ARG A 949 15.06 -4.97 9.90
CA ARG A 949 14.67 -6.02 8.96
C ARG A 949 15.27 -7.37 9.33
N GLU A 950 16.53 -7.40 9.76
CA GLU A 950 17.23 -8.65 10.11
C GLU A 950 16.85 -9.18 11.51
N SER A 951 16.49 -8.29 12.43
CA SER A 951 16.33 -8.62 13.85
C SER A 951 14.87 -8.83 14.28
N VAL A 952 13.91 -8.11 13.68
CA VAL A 952 12.50 -8.21 14.06
C VAL A 952 11.92 -9.56 13.64
N ARG A 953 11.08 -10.14 14.51
CA ARG A 953 10.44 -11.45 14.27
C ARG A 953 8.94 -11.25 14.11
N ALA A 954 8.54 -10.97 12.87
CA ALA A 954 7.14 -10.92 12.45
C ALA A 954 7.04 -11.39 10.99
N GLY A 955 5.87 -11.93 10.62
CA GLY A 955 5.66 -12.47 9.28
C GLY A 955 5.57 -11.39 8.19
N ASN A 956 4.98 -10.23 8.46
CA ASN A 956 4.84 -9.13 7.50
C ASN A 956 5.51 -7.86 8.03
N LEU A 957 6.53 -7.38 7.32
CA LEU A 957 7.32 -6.21 7.66
C LEU A 957 6.98 -5.05 6.71
N TYR A 958 6.81 -3.85 7.26
CA TYR A 958 6.45 -2.65 6.50
C TYR A 958 7.39 -1.49 6.84
N ILE A 959 8.05 -0.92 5.83
CA ILE A 959 8.99 0.19 6.00
C ILE A 959 8.43 1.45 5.33
N ASN A 960 8.33 2.53 6.10
CA ASN A 960 7.85 3.85 5.69
C ASN A 960 6.43 3.87 5.09
N ARG A 961 5.59 2.92 5.52
CA ARG A 961 4.19 2.78 5.10
C ARG A 961 3.29 2.23 6.20
N GLY A 962 1.98 2.19 5.97
CA GLY A 962 1.03 1.53 6.87
C GLY A 962 1.21 0.01 6.94
N THR A 963 0.77 -0.62 8.03
CA THR A 963 0.99 -2.06 8.32
C THR A 963 -0.22 -2.95 8.02
N THR A 964 -1.22 -2.42 7.32
CA THR A 964 -2.48 -3.12 6.99
C THR A 964 -2.73 -3.07 5.47
N GLY A 965 -3.67 -3.87 4.98
CA GLY A 965 -4.00 -3.93 3.55
C GLY A 965 -2.94 -4.71 2.77
N ALA A 966 -2.56 -5.90 3.26
CA ALA A 966 -1.74 -6.83 2.51
C ALA A 966 -2.49 -7.25 1.24
N ILE A 967 -1.78 -7.30 0.11
CA ILE A 967 -2.32 -7.66 -1.20
C ILE A 967 -1.72 -9.00 -1.60
N VAL A 968 -2.56 -9.90 -2.13
CA VAL A 968 -2.17 -11.23 -2.62
C VAL A 968 -0.96 -11.13 -3.53
N LEU A 969 -0.01 -12.07 -3.39
CA LEU A 969 1.30 -12.12 -4.04
C LEU A 969 2.27 -10.97 -3.71
N ARG A 970 1.79 -9.74 -3.52
CA ARG A 970 2.65 -8.59 -3.16
C ARG A 970 3.18 -8.73 -1.74
N GLN A 971 2.29 -8.94 -0.77
CA GLN A 971 2.65 -9.18 0.62
C GLN A 971 1.91 -10.41 1.16
N PRO A 972 2.29 -11.65 0.75
CA PRO A 972 1.74 -12.86 1.34
C PRO A 972 1.56 -12.74 2.86
N PHE A 973 0.36 -13.04 3.33
CA PHE A 973 -0.05 -12.67 4.68
C PHE A 973 -0.04 -13.88 5.62
N GLY A 974 0.59 -13.72 6.78
CA GLY A 974 0.60 -14.75 7.82
C GLY A 974 1.66 -14.47 8.89
N GLY A 975 1.45 -14.99 10.09
CA GLY A 975 2.26 -14.65 11.26
C GLY A 975 3.36 -15.65 11.63
N MET A 976 4.02 -15.34 12.74
CA MET A 976 4.95 -16.20 13.47
C MET A 976 4.58 -16.23 14.96
N GLY A 977 5.12 -17.18 15.72
CA GLY A 977 4.85 -17.30 17.15
C GLY A 977 3.36 -17.53 17.43
N ALA A 978 2.78 -16.80 18.38
CA ALA A 978 1.37 -16.96 18.74
C ALA A 978 0.38 -16.50 17.66
N SER A 979 0.86 -15.87 16.58
CA SER A 979 0.02 -15.36 15.48
C SER A 979 -0.32 -16.41 14.42
N ALA A 980 0.41 -17.52 14.34
CA ALA A 980 0.13 -18.56 13.35
C ALA A 980 0.45 -19.96 13.89
N LEU A 981 -0.36 -20.94 13.49
CA LEU A 981 -0.08 -22.37 13.67
C LEU A 981 -0.15 -23.05 12.31
N GLY A 982 0.94 -23.72 11.93
CA GLY A 982 1.04 -24.44 10.68
C GLY A 982 2.49 -24.49 10.18
N PRO A 983 2.69 -24.86 8.91
CA PRO A 983 4.03 -25.05 8.35
C PRO A 983 4.78 -23.76 8.01
N GLY A 984 4.22 -22.59 8.32
CA GLY A 984 4.89 -21.29 8.12
C GLY A 984 4.90 -20.78 6.67
N VAL A 985 3.91 -21.20 5.87
CA VAL A 985 3.59 -20.60 4.56
C VAL A 985 2.43 -19.62 4.71
N LYS A 986 2.34 -18.64 3.83
CA LYS A 986 1.42 -17.51 3.98
C LYS A 986 0.26 -17.53 3.00
N ALA A 987 -0.92 -17.10 3.45
CA ALA A 987 -2.08 -16.89 2.58
C ALA A 987 -1.72 -15.90 1.47
N GLY A 988 -2.10 -16.22 0.24
CA GLY A 988 -1.78 -15.40 -0.94
C GLY A 988 -0.33 -15.50 -1.41
N GLY A 989 0.46 -16.38 -0.78
CA GLY A 989 1.76 -16.81 -1.27
C GLY A 989 1.67 -18.10 -2.08
N PRO A 990 2.63 -18.38 -2.98
CA PRO A 990 2.53 -19.51 -3.90
C PRO A 990 2.65 -20.87 -3.21
N HIS A 991 3.11 -20.92 -1.95
CA HIS A 991 3.26 -22.17 -1.18
C HIS A 991 2.09 -22.49 -0.25
N TYR A 992 1.08 -21.60 -0.13
CA TYR A 992 -0.07 -21.83 0.75
C TYR A 992 -0.88 -23.09 0.42
N VAL A 993 -0.83 -23.52 -0.84
CA VAL A 993 -1.55 -24.70 -1.34
C VAL A 993 -0.83 -26.02 -1.02
N VAL A 994 0.47 -25.99 -0.72
CA VAL A 994 1.29 -27.19 -0.48
C VAL A 994 0.77 -28.03 0.69
N PRO A 995 0.39 -27.46 1.85
CA PRO A 995 -0.13 -28.24 2.96
C PRO A 995 -1.54 -28.82 2.71
N LEU A 996 -2.22 -28.37 1.65
CA LEU A 996 -3.54 -28.87 1.20
C LEU A 996 -3.42 -29.98 0.15
N LEU A 997 -2.19 -30.35 -0.18
CA LEU A 997 -1.84 -31.43 -1.09
C LEU A 997 -1.21 -32.61 -0.32
N ASP A 998 -1.42 -33.79 -0.87
CA ASP A 998 -0.68 -35.00 -0.57
C ASP A 998 0.22 -35.33 -1.76
N PHE A 999 1.49 -35.62 -1.44
CA PHE A 999 2.52 -35.93 -2.42
C PHE A 999 2.89 -37.41 -2.32
N THR A 1000 2.90 -38.09 -3.46
CA THR A 1000 3.41 -39.45 -3.59
C THR A 1000 4.55 -39.47 -4.58
N GLU A 1001 5.68 -40.08 -4.23
CA GLU A 1001 6.80 -40.26 -5.17
C GLU A 1001 6.39 -41.21 -6.31
N VAL A 1002 6.82 -40.87 -7.52
CA VAL A 1002 6.65 -41.68 -8.73
C VAL A 1002 8.00 -41.92 -9.39
N PRO A 1003 8.25 -43.09 -10.00
CA PRO A 1003 9.50 -43.35 -10.69
C PRO A 1003 9.72 -42.29 -11.78
N THR A 1004 10.85 -41.59 -11.73
CA THR A 1004 11.22 -40.62 -12.75
C THR A 1004 11.51 -41.36 -14.06
N THR A 1005 10.60 -41.28 -15.02
CA THR A 1005 10.96 -41.56 -16.42
C THR A 1005 11.88 -40.43 -16.85
N ARG A 1006 13.19 -40.71 -16.95
CA ARG A 1006 14.19 -39.80 -17.52
C ARG A 1006 13.59 -39.11 -18.77
N PRO A 1007 13.48 -37.77 -18.82
CA PRO A 1007 13.23 -37.11 -20.08
C PRO A 1007 14.35 -37.48 -21.04
N ALA A 1008 14.00 -37.78 -22.30
CA ALA A 1008 14.99 -37.91 -23.35
C ALA A 1008 15.80 -36.60 -23.44
N GLN A 1009 17.09 -36.72 -23.74
CA GLN A 1009 18.02 -35.60 -23.91
C GLN A 1009 17.34 -34.41 -24.61
N PRO A 1010 17.60 -33.16 -24.18
CA PRO A 1010 17.08 -32.01 -24.88
C PRO A 1010 17.54 -32.07 -26.35
N PRO A 1011 16.65 -31.78 -27.33
CA PRO A 1011 17.11 -31.61 -28.70
C PRO A 1011 18.11 -30.45 -28.73
N SER A 1012 19.24 -30.68 -29.39
CA SER A 1012 20.20 -29.64 -29.75
C SER A 1012 19.44 -28.44 -30.34
N PHE A 1013 19.56 -27.28 -29.69
CA PHE A 1013 19.10 -26.02 -30.24
C PHE A 1013 19.93 -25.72 -31.49
N ALA A 1014 19.37 -26.00 -32.66
CA ALA A 1014 19.76 -25.34 -33.89
C ALA A 1014 19.08 -23.97 -33.90
N GLU A 1015 19.88 -22.92 -34.00
CA GLU A 1015 19.43 -21.54 -34.17
C GLU A 1015 18.50 -21.44 -35.39
N SER A 1016 17.23 -21.07 -35.17
CA SER A 1016 16.36 -20.61 -36.25
C SER A 1016 16.01 -19.15 -36.01
N GLU A 1017 16.67 -18.27 -36.75
CA GLU A 1017 16.27 -16.90 -36.95
C GLU A 1017 14.92 -16.87 -37.71
N SER A 1018 13.86 -16.41 -37.05
CA SER A 1018 12.75 -15.77 -37.77
C SER A 1018 12.16 -14.64 -36.92
N GLU A 1019 12.27 -13.42 -37.44
CA GLU A 1019 11.65 -12.21 -36.91
C GLU A 1019 10.12 -12.23 -37.12
N PRO A 1020 9.33 -11.65 -36.20
CA PRO A 1020 8.04 -11.07 -36.54
C PRO A 1020 8.10 -9.55 -36.59
N GLU A 1021 7.64 -8.99 -37.70
CA GLU A 1021 7.41 -7.56 -37.92
C GLU A 1021 6.29 -7.02 -36.99
N THR A 1022 6.63 -5.92 -36.28
CA THR A 1022 5.81 -4.79 -35.80
C THR A 1022 4.33 -4.97 -35.38
N ALA A 1023 4.02 -4.68 -34.10
CA ALA A 1023 3.21 -3.51 -33.66
C ALA A 1023 2.83 -3.59 -32.16
N SER A 1024 2.71 -2.41 -31.52
CA SER A 1024 2.13 -2.13 -30.19
C SER A 1024 3.11 -2.05 -29.00
N THR A 1025 3.14 -0.85 -28.41
CA THR A 1025 3.88 -0.42 -27.22
C THR A 1025 3.35 -1.06 -25.94
N ASP A 1026 4.09 -2.03 -25.41
CA ASP A 1026 4.03 -2.46 -24.01
C ASP A 1026 5.35 -2.13 -23.32
N TRP A 1027 5.24 -1.45 -22.18
CA TRP A 1027 6.34 -1.18 -21.27
C TRP A 1027 6.69 -2.48 -20.54
N ASP A 1028 7.83 -3.08 -20.89
CA ASP A 1028 8.39 -4.29 -20.26
C ASP A 1028 9.29 -3.90 -19.06
N PRO A 1029 8.89 -4.19 -17.80
CA PRO A 1029 9.67 -3.86 -16.61
C PRO A 1029 10.83 -4.86 -16.34
N ALA A 1030 11.16 -5.77 -17.28
CA ALA A 1030 12.19 -6.79 -17.08
C ALA A 1030 13.63 -6.35 -17.38
N LYS A 1031 13.89 -5.13 -17.85
CA LYS A 1031 15.26 -4.67 -18.20
C LYS A 1031 15.68 -3.40 -17.45
N THR A 1032 16.11 -3.54 -16.20
CA THR A 1032 17.08 -2.63 -15.55
C THR A 1032 17.74 -3.40 -14.39
N ARG A 1033 19.06 -3.65 -14.48
CA ARG A 1033 19.85 -4.44 -13.51
C ARG A 1033 20.73 -3.52 -12.66
N SER A 1034 20.67 -3.66 -11.33
CA SER A 1034 21.78 -3.30 -10.45
C SER A 1034 22.81 -4.43 -10.41
N GLY A 1035 24.09 -4.08 -10.54
CA GLY A 1035 25.22 -5.00 -10.66
C GLY A 1035 25.36 -6.00 -9.51
N ARG A 1036 25.05 -7.26 -9.80
CA ARG A 1036 25.93 -8.43 -9.64
C ARG A 1036 25.80 -9.22 -10.94
N SER A 1037 26.90 -9.76 -11.46
CA SER A 1037 26.88 -10.57 -12.68
C SER A 1037 25.86 -11.70 -12.50
N VAL A 1038 24.95 -11.82 -13.45
CA VAL A 1038 24.19 -13.05 -13.66
C VAL A 1038 25.12 -13.91 -14.49
N ASP A 1039 25.97 -14.65 -13.80
CA ASP A 1039 26.74 -15.73 -14.41
C ASP A 1039 25.77 -16.90 -14.66
N GLU A 1040 25.93 -17.54 -15.83
CA GLU A 1040 25.16 -18.71 -16.26
C GLU A 1040 25.25 -19.85 -15.23
N PRO A 1041 24.17 -20.63 -15.00
CA PRO A 1041 24.20 -21.71 -14.03
C PRO A 1041 24.92 -22.93 -14.63
N THR A 1042 26.24 -23.03 -14.40
CA THR A 1042 27.01 -24.26 -14.62
C THR A 1042 27.35 -24.89 -13.28
N ALA A 1043 26.76 -26.05 -12.98
CA ALA A 1043 27.20 -27.20 -12.15
C ALA A 1043 27.97 -27.05 -10.81
N ASP A 1044 28.40 -25.86 -10.35
CA ASP A 1044 29.30 -25.66 -9.20
C ASP A 1044 28.58 -25.17 -7.91
N LEU A 1045 27.27 -25.42 -7.76
CA LEU A 1045 26.41 -24.80 -6.74
C LEU A 1045 25.98 -25.70 -5.57
N LEU A 1046 26.53 -26.91 -5.42
CA LEU A 1046 26.28 -27.71 -4.22
C LEU A 1046 27.10 -27.14 -3.06
N PRO A 1047 26.49 -26.78 -1.91
CA PRO A 1047 27.24 -26.54 -0.68
C PRO A 1047 28.24 -27.67 -0.45
N GLU A 1048 29.48 -27.34 -0.06
CA GLU A 1048 30.58 -28.30 0.11
C GLU A 1048 30.15 -29.50 0.98
N SER A 1049 29.35 -29.25 2.02
CA SER A 1049 28.76 -30.26 2.90
C SER A 1049 27.75 -31.21 2.23
N LEU A 1050 27.00 -30.76 1.22
CA LEU A 1050 26.10 -31.61 0.42
C LEU A 1050 26.86 -32.37 -0.66
N THR A 1051 27.94 -31.77 -1.19
CA THR A 1051 28.88 -32.46 -2.10
C THR A 1051 29.61 -33.59 -1.39
N GLU A 1052 30.08 -33.36 -0.16
CA GLU A 1052 30.69 -34.38 0.69
C GLU A 1052 29.71 -35.52 1.00
N LEU A 1053 28.44 -35.21 1.30
CA LEU A 1053 27.39 -36.23 1.48
C LEU A 1053 27.19 -37.05 0.20
N LEU A 1054 27.10 -36.39 -0.96
CA LEU A 1054 26.96 -37.07 -2.25
C LEU A 1054 28.16 -37.97 -2.55
N LEU A 1055 29.38 -37.51 -2.25
CA LEU A 1055 30.62 -38.28 -2.41
C LEU A 1055 30.67 -39.48 -1.47
N ALA A 1056 30.30 -39.32 -0.20
CA ALA A 1056 30.24 -40.41 0.79
C ALA A 1056 29.20 -41.49 0.41
N VAL A 1057 28.08 -41.07 -0.19
CA VAL A 1057 27.06 -41.97 -0.73
C VAL A 1057 27.57 -42.76 -1.96
N ASP A 1058 28.58 -42.25 -2.66
CA ASP A 1058 29.19 -42.88 -3.84
C ASP A 1058 30.40 -43.78 -3.55
N THR A 1059 31.15 -43.53 -2.48
CA THR A 1059 32.40 -44.25 -2.17
C THR A 1059 32.23 -45.69 -1.65
N SER A 1060 31.00 -46.19 -1.48
CA SER A 1060 30.73 -47.57 -1.04
C SER A 1060 31.42 -47.93 0.29
N GLU A 1061 31.55 -46.97 1.20
CA GLU A 1061 31.98 -47.26 2.57
C GLU A 1061 30.96 -48.20 3.25
N PRO A 1062 31.41 -49.24 3.98
CA PRO A 1062 30.54 -50.31 4.48
C PRO A 1062 29.46 -49.84 5.47
N GLU A 1063 29.63 -48.66 6.08
CA GLU A 1063 28.75 -48.11 7.13
C GLU A 1063 27.54 -47.31 6.54
N ILE A 1064 27.65 -46.72 5.34
CA ILE A 1064 26.57 -45.98 4.64
C ILE A 1064 25.97 -46.82 3.48
N ALA A 1065 26.11 -48.15 3.52
CA ALA A 1065 25.65 -49.03 2.45
C ALA A 1065 24.11 -48.95 2.24
N LEU A 1066 23.70 -48.19 1.22
CA LEU A 1066 22.33 -48.08 0.72
C LEU A 1066 22.09 -49.05 -0.46
N ALA A 1067 20.86 -49.55 -0.57
CA ALA A 1067 20.43 -50.26 -1.77
C ALA A 1067 20.53 -49.31 -3.00
N PRO A 1068 20.76 -49.81 -4.23
CA PRO A 1068 20.90 -48.95 -5.41
C PRO A 1068 19.74 -47.97 -5.61
N ALA A 1069 18.50 -48.43 -5.41
CA ALA A 1069 17.32 -47.58 -5.53
C ALA A 1069 17.26 -46.46 -4.46
N ASP A 1070 17.65 -46.76 -3.22
CA ASP A 1070 17.71 -45.79 -2.13
C ASP A 1070 18.81 -44.75 -2.36
N ARG A 1071 19.94 -45.18 -2.94
CA ARG A 1071 21.04 -44.32 -3.35
C ARG A 1071 20.59 -43.34 -4.44
N ASP A 1072 19.92 -43.85 -5.48
CA ASP A 1072 19.42 -43.03 -6.59
C ASP A 1072 18.36 -42.02 -6.11
N ARG A 1073 17.45 -42.46 -5.21
CA ARG A 1073 16.46 -41.58 -4.56
C ARG A 1073 17.14 -40.46 -3.77
N LEU A 1074 18.11 -40.79 -2.93
CA LEU A 1074 18.83 -39.80 -2.13
C LEU A 1074 19.60 -38.79 -3.00
N LYS A 1075 20.26 -39.25 -4.07
CA LYS A 1075 20.94 -38.37 -5.03
C LYS A 1075 19.98 -37.39 -5.71
N ALA A 1076 18.89 -37.90 -6.26
CA ALA A 1076 17.86 -37.07 -6.91
C ALA A 1076 17.26 -36.06 -5.92
N ALA A 1077 17.06 -36.46 -4.66
CA ALA A 1077 16.58 -35.57 -3.62
C ALA A 1077 17.60 -34.45 -3.31
N ILE A 1078 18.88 -34.76 -3.15
CA ILE A 1078 19.92 -33.76 -2.86
C ILE A 1078 20.06 -32.77 -4.02
N GLU A 1079 20.05 -33.25 -5.27
CA GLU A 1079 20.06 -32.38 -6.47
C GLU A 1079 18.85 -31.44 -6.49
N SER A 1080 17.65 -31.98 -6.25
CA SER A 1080 16.41 -31.20 -6.19
C SER A 1080 16.41 -30.19 -5.04
N ILE A 1081 16.93 -30.56 -3.86
CA ILE A 1081 17.10 -29.69 -2.69
C ILE A 1081 18.06 -28.56 -3.00
N ALA A 1082 19.22 -28.86 -3.58
CA ALA A 1082 20.21 -27.85 -3.94
C ALA A 1082 19.64 -26.85 -4.95
N GLN A 1083 18.93 -27.35 -5.97
CA GLN A 1083 18.26 -26.49 -6.95
C GLN A 1083 17.22 -25.59 -6.29
N ALA A 1084 16.28 -26.14 -5.52
CA ALA A 1084 15.22 -25.38 -4.87
C ALA A 1084 15.77 -24.36 -3.86
N ALA A 1085 16.80 -24.71 -3.09
CA ALA A 1085 17.47 -23.79 -2.19
C ALA A 1085 18.11 -22.63 -2.95
N ALA A 1086 18.81 -22.90 -4.05
CA ALA A 1086 19.50 -21.91 -4.86
C ALA A 1086 18.55 -20.99 -5.63
N GLU A 1087 17.44 -21.51 -6.16
CA GLU A 1087 16.52 -20.77 -7.04
C GLU A 1087 15.41 -20.04 -6.28
N GLU A 1088 14.93 -20.61 -5.16
CA GLU A 1088 13.75 -20.12 -4.46
C GLU A 1088 14.03 -19.73 -3.00
N PHE A 1089 14.57 -20.63 -2.18
CA PHE A 1089 14.51 -20.43 -0.72
C PHE A 1089 15.62 -19.56 -0.13
N ASN A 1090 16.81 -19.53 -0.73
CA ASN A 1090 17.93 -18.67 -0.28
C ASN A 1090 17.97 -17.32 -1.01
N ARG A 1091 16.87 -16.89 -1.62
CA ARG A 1091 16.75 -15.62 -2.36
C ARG A 1091 15.58 -14.78 -1.87
N GLU A 1092 15.71 -13.47 -2.01
CA GLU A 1092 14.59 -12.54 -1.91
C GLU A 1092 13.97 -12.35 -3.31
N HIS A 1093 12.65 -12.37 -3.37
CA HIS A 1093 11.89 -12.26 -4.62
C HIS A 1093 11.00 -11.02 -4.62
N ASP A 1094 11.18 -10.15 -5.61
CA ASP A 1094 10.18 -9.15 -6.00
C ASP A 1094 9.59 -9.52 -7.36
N CYS A 1095 8.43 -10.18 -7.34
CA CYS A 1095 7.74 -10.62 -8.54
C CYS A 1095 6.91 -9.50 -9.18
N VAL A 1096 6.59 -8.44 -8.45
CA VAL A 1096 5.59 -7.43 -8.87
C VAL A 1096 6.26 -6.15 -9.36
N ARG A 1097 7.41 -5.77 -8.79
CA ARG A 1097 8.28 -4.67 -9.23
C ARG A 1097 7.53 -3.34 -9.40
N LEU A 1098 6.85 -2.92 -8.35
CA LEU A 1098 6.06 -1.68 -8.36
C LEU A 1098 6.97 -0.45 -8.32
N LEU A 1099 6.58 0.60 -9.05
CA LEU A 1099 7.31 1.85 -9.02
C LEU A 1099 7.13 2.53 -7.65
N GLY A 1100 8.25 2.76 -6.95
CA GLY A 1100 8.27 3.44 -5.65
C GLY A 1100 8.09 2.52 -4.45
N GLN A 1101 7.89 1.21 -4.67
CA GLN A 1101 7.64 0.25 -3.60
C GLN A 1101 8.26 -1.12 -3.91
N ASP A 1102 9.15 -1.59 -3.03
CA ASP A 1102 9.65 -2.96 -3.07
C ASP A 1102 8.66 -3.89 -2.35
N ASN A 1103 8.44 -5.09 -2.90
CA ASN A 1103 7.59 -6.12 -2.32
C ASN A 1103 8.32 -7.46 -2.33
N LEU A 1104 9.11 -7.67 -1.28
CA LEU A 1104 10.04 -8.78 -1.16
C LEU A 1104 9.38 -9.93 -0.42
N ARG A 1105 9.51 -11.12 -0.98
CA ARG A 1105 9.24 -12.39 -0.31
C ARG A 1105 10.56 -13.11 -0.07
N ARG A 1106 10.79 -13.56 1.16
CA ARG A 1106 11.96 -14.35 1.55
C ARG A 1106 11.57 -15.46 2.51
N TYR A 1107 12.54 -16.33 2.81
CA TYR A 1107 12.37 -17.43 3.76
C TYR A 1107 13.43 -17.36 4.85
N LEU A 1108 12.98 -17.53 6.09
CA LEU A 1108 13.85 -17.62 7.26
C LEU A 1108 13.91 -19.07 7.72
N ALA A 1109 15.09 -19.54 8.09
CA ALA A 1109 15.23 -20.82 8.77
C ALA A 1109 14.44 -20.82 10.09
N VAL A 1110 13.78 -21.94 10.39
CA VAL A 1110 13.18 -22.15 11.71
C VAL A 1110 14.29 -22.12 12.77
N PRO A 1111 14.21 -21.25 13.80
CA PRO A 1111 15.34 -21.06 14.71
C PRO A 1111 15.72 -22.32 15.51
N ARG A 1112 14.72 -23.09 15.95
CA ARG A 1112 14.88 -24.33 16.72
C ARG A 1112 13.96 -25.41 16.20
N LEU A 1113 14.42 -26.12 15.16
CA LEU A 1113 13.71 -27.26 14.57
C LEU A 1113 14.05 -28.54 15.35
N ARG A 1114 13.02 -29.27 15.78
CA ARG A 1114 13.17 -30.59 16.39
C ARG A 1114 12.63 -31.63 15.42
N ILE A 1115 13.46 -32.56 14.96
CA ILE A 1115 13.09 -33.64 14.05
C ILE A 1115 13.03 -34.93 14.85
N ARG A 1116 11.85 -35.49 15.08
CA ARG A 1116 11.65 -36.72 15.86
C ARG A 1116 11.65 -37.92 14.91
N LEU A 1117 12.60 -38.82 15.17
CA LEU A 1117 12.73 -40.11 14.49
C LEU A 1117 11.79 -41.13 15.13
N GLY A 1118 11.44 -42.15 14.36
CA GLY A 1118 10.73 -43.33 14.82
C GLY A 1118 11.13 -44.58 14.03
N PRO A 1119 10.68 -45.76 14.50
CA PRO A 1119 11.21 -47.05 14.05
C PRO A 1119 10.92 -47.38 12.58
N ASP A 1120 9.94 -46.73 11.96
CA ASP A 1120 9.54 -46.89 10.56
C ASP A 1120 10.33 -45.97 9.60
N ASN A 1121 11.23 -45.13 10.10
CA ASN A 1121 11.99 -44.21 9.25
C ASN A 1121 13.15 -44.90 8.53
N SER A 1122 13.17 -44.79 7.20
CA SER A 1122 14.27 -45.28 6.40
C SER A 1122 15.49 -44.38 6.52
N LEU A 1123 16.70 -44.93 6.35
CA LEU A 1123 17.93 -44.13 6.32
C LEU A 1123 17.88 -42.99 5.26
N PRO A 1124 17.39 -43.21 4.02
CA PRO A 1124 17.19 -42.12 3.06
C PRO A 1124 16.28 -41.00 3.56
N ASP A 1125 15.16 -41.30 4.25
CA ASP A 1125 14.26 -40.25 4.74
C ASP A 1125 14.93 -39.34 5.77
N VAL A 1126 15.73 -39.92 6.67
CA VAL A 1126 16.50 -39.17 7.66
C VAL A 1126 17.56 -38.29 6.97
N LEU A 1127 18.28 -38.84 5.99
CA LEU A 1127 19.31 -38.11 5.24
C LEU A 1127 18.73 -37.01 4.34
N ILE A 1128 17.54 -37.20 3.75
CA ILE A 1128 16.84 -36.17 2.97
C ILE A 1128 16.40 -35.02 3.88
N ALA A 1129 15.78 -35.33 5.02
CA ALA A 1129 15.38 -34.31 6.00
C ALA A 1129 16.62 -33.55 6.53
N ALA A 1130 17.74 -34.24 6.73
CA ALA A 1130 18.99 -33.63 7.10
C ALA A 1130 19.55 -32.72 6.00
N ALA A 1131 19.63 -33.20 4.76
CA ALA A 1131 20.08 -32.41 3.61
C ALA A 1131 19.23 -31.15 3.42
N ALA A 1132 17.91 -31.25 3.60
CA ALA A 1132 16.99 -30.11 3.56
C ALA A 1132 17.33 -29.05 4.63
N ALA A 1133 17.56 -29.45 5.88
CA ALA A 1133 17.94 -28.52 6.95
C ALA A 1133 19.30 -27.85 6.68
N VAL A 1134 20.29 -28.61 6.19
CA VAL A 1134 21.64 -28.08 5.86
C VAL A 1134 21.58 -27.07 4.71
N ALA A 1135 20.80 -27.34 3.66
CA ALA A 1135 20.74 -26.51 2.45
C ALA A 1135 20.27 -25.07 2.70
N VAL A 1136 19.52 -24.84 3.78
CA VAL A 1136 18.95 -23.53 4.15
C VAL A 1136 19.44 -23.02 5.51
N ASP A 1137 20.58 -23.55 5.98
CA ASP A 1137 21.22 -23.16 7.25
C ASP A 1137 20.29 -23.26 8.48
N CYS A 1138 19.40 -24.26 8.48
CA CYS A 1138 18.47 -24.50 9.57
C CYS A 1138 19.12 -25.32 10.69
N ARG A 1139 19.04 -24.82 11.93
CA ARG A 1139 19.52 -25.54 13.11
C ARG A 1139 18.52 -26.60 13.52
N ALA A 1140 18.86 -27.86 13.31
CA ALA A 1140 17.98 -29.00 13.55
C ALA A 1140 18.54 -29.95 14.61
N ALA A 1141 17.72 -30.25 15.63
CA ALA A 1141 18.00 -31.30 16.60
C ALA A 1141 17.23 -32.57 16.22
N PHE A 1142 17.96 -33.64 15.94
CA PHE A 1142 17.41 -34.97 15.65
C PHE A 1142 17.22 -35.72 16.96
N SER A 1143 15.96 -35.99 17.26
CA SER A 1143 15.50 -36.56 18.52
C SER A 1143 15.09 -38.01 18.33
N HIS A 1144 15.52 -38.88 19.23
CA HIS A 1144 15.17 -40.31 19.21
C HIS A 1144 14.94 -40.85 20.63
N ARG A 1145 14.33 -42.03 20.72
CA ARG A 1145 14.23 -42.79 21.97
C ARG A 1145 15.45 -43.69 22.14
N GLU A 1146 15.76 -44.04 23.39
CA GLU A 1146 16.81 -45.02 23.71
C GLU A 1146 16.53 -46.35 22.97
N GLY A 1147 17.53 -46.83 22.22
CA GLY A 1147 17.46 -48.09 21.46
C GLY A 1147 16.56 -48.08 20.22
N GLU A 1148 16.06 -46.91 19.78
CA GLU A 1148 15.37 -46.75 18.49
C GLU A 1148 16.29 -46.07 17.47
N CYS A 1149 16.23 -46.50 16.21
CA CYS A 1149 16.95 -45.89 15.09
C CYS A 1149 18.50 -45.92 15.19
N ASP A 1150 19.09 -46.83 15.96
CA ASP A 1150 20.55 -46.92 16.20
C ASP A 1150 21.39 -46.79 14.92
N ARG A 1151 21.01 -47.51 13.86
CA ARG A 1151 21.71 -47.45 12.56
C ARG A 1151 21.64 -46.05 11.93
N GLN A 1152 20.46 -45.44 11.93
CA GLN A 1152 20.24 -44.11 11.37
C GLN A 1152 21.01 -43.05 12.17
N ILE A 1153 21.06 -43.20 13.49
CA ILE A 1153 21.78 -42.32 14.40
C ILE A 1153 23.29 -42.46 14.22
N GLU A 1154 23.82 -43.67 14.12
CA GLU A 1154 25.25 -43.92 13.89
C GLU A 1154 25.71 -43.26 12.57
N VAL A 1155 24.96 -43.48 11.48
CA VAL A 1155 25.26 -42.84 10.19
C VAL A 1155 25.13 -41.32 10.26
N LEU A 1156 24.10 -40.81 10.93
CA LEU A 1156 23.90 -39.37 11.09
C LEU A 1156 25.02 -38.75 11.96
N ALA A 1157 25.48 -39.42 13.02
CA ALA A 1157 26.59 -38.97 13.87
C ALA A 1157 27.89 -38.83 13.08
N GLN A 1158 28.18 -39.80 12.20
CA GLN A 1158 29.33 -39.74 11.29
C GLN A 1158 29.21 -38.57 10.28
N ALA A 1159 28.01 -38.34 9.74
CA ALA A 1159 27.75 -37.22 8.83
C ALA A 1159 27.81 -35.84 9.55
N ILE A 1160 27.41 -35.78 10.83
CA ILE A 1160 27.38 -34.56 11.65
C ILE A 1160 28.78 -34.00 11.93
N ASP A 1161 29.81 -34.85 12.02
CA ASP A 1161 31.19 -34.41 12.21
C ASP A 1161 31.69 -33.52 11.04
N GLY A 1162 31.16 -33.72 9.81
CA GLY A 1162 31.38 -32.86 8.65
C GLY A 1162 30.46 -31.63 8.58
N TRP A 1163 29.31 -31.64 9.28
CA TRP A 1163 28.27 -30.61 9.17
C TRP A 1163 28.27 -29.53 10.27
N ALA A 1164 29.41 -29.39 10.96
CA ALA A 1164 29.84 -28.24 11.77
C ALA A 1164 28.71 -27.43 12.44
N ARG A 1165 28.31 -27.83 13.66
CA ARG A 1165 27.44 -27.06 14.60
C ARG A 1165 26.00 -26.75 14.12
N ARG A 1166 25.56 -27.25 12.96
CA ARG A 1166 24.19 -27.05 12.45
C ARG A 1166 23.19 -28.12 12.91
N MET A 1167 23.70 -29.29 13.26
CA MET A 1167 22.90 -30.43 13.70
C MET A 1167 23.32 -30.93 15.07
N GLU A 1168 22.34 -31.42 15.81
CA GLU A 1168 22.51 -32.00 17.14
C GLU A 1168 21.72 -33.31 17.22
N LEU A 1169 22.33 -34.35 17.80
CA LEU A 1169 21.63 -35.58 18.17
C LEU A 1169 21.20 -35.48 19.63
N VAL A 1170 19.93 -35.77 19.91
CA VAL A 1170 19.37 -35.75 21.25
C VAL A 1170 18.63 -37.05 21.52
N GLU A 1171 19.17 -37.86 22.42
CA GLU A 1171 18.43 -38.98 23.02
C GLU A 1171 17.51 -38.40 24.10
N GLU A 1172 16.20 -38.58 23.96
CA GLU A 1172 15.23 -38.09 24.93
C GLU A 1172 13.93 -38.92 24.95
N SER A 1173 13.38 -39.11 26.15
CA SER A 1173 12.06 -39.69 26.35
C SER A 1173 10.95 -38.75 25.85
N ASP A 1174 9.72 -39.28 25.73
CA ASP A 1174 8.57 -38.47 25.33
C ASP A 1174 8.24 -37.38 26.38
N GLU A 1175 8.47 -37.65 27.66
CA GLU A 1175 8.35 -36.68 28.77
C GLU A 1175 9.42 -35.60 28.72
N GLU A 1176 10.65 -35.96 28.38
CA GLU A 1176 11.78 -35.03 28.24
C GLU A 1176 11.57 -34.09 27.05
N LEU A 1177 11.18 -34.64 25.89
CA LEU A 1177 10.80 -33.84 24.72
C LEU A 1177 9.64 -32.89 25.06
N ALA A 1178 8.62 -33.38 25.75
CA ALA A 1178 7.50 -32.55 26.19
C ALA A 1178 7.95 -31.45 27.19
N ALA A 1179 8.93 -31.72 28.04
CA ALA A 1179 9.54 -30.74 28.94
C ALA A 1179 10.35 -29.69 28.16
N ALA A 1180 11.13 -30.09 27.15
CA ALA A 1180 11.88 -29.19 26.27
C ALA A 1180 10.95 -28.25 25.48
N ILE A 1181 9.86 -28.79 24.93
CA ILE A 1181 8.80 -27.99 24.30
C ILE A 1181 8.22 -27.00 25.31
N ARG A 1182 7.85 -27.45 26.51
CA ARG A 1182 7.32 -26.60 27.58
C ARG A 1182 8.33 -25.58 28.12
N ALA A 1183 9.63 -25.80 27.96
CA ALA A 1183 10.67 -24.81 28.25
C ALA A 1183 10.84 -23.79 27.10
N GLY A 1184 10.17 -24.03 25.97
CA GLY A 1184 10.26 -23.21 24.78
C GLY A 1184 11.59 -23.42 24.06
N GLN A 1185 12.14 -24.64 24.05
CA GLN A 1185 13.36 -25.00 23.31
C GLN A 1185 13.08 -25.54 21.89
N VAL A 1186 11.81 -25.61 21.50
CA VAL A 1186 11.35 -26.11 20.21
C VAL A 1186 10.36 -25.11 19.61
N ASP A 1187 10.65 -24.62 18.41
CA ASP A 1187 9.77 -23.71 17.67
C ASP A 1187 8.93 -24.44 16.61
N ARG A 1188 9.38 -25.63 16.18
CA ARG A 1188 8.64 -26.53 15.28
C ARG A 1188 9.05 -27.98 15.57
N LEU A 1189 8.07 -28.87 15.62
CA LEU A 1189 8.29 -30.31 15.69
C LEU A 1189 8.01 -30.94 14.32
N ARG A 1190 9.00 -31.62 13.75
CA ARG A 1190 8.88 -32.40 12.52
C ARG A 1190 8.87 -33.88 12.90
N MET A 1191 7.75 -34.55 12.69
CA MET A 1191 7.64 -36.00 12.87
C MET A 1191 7.96 -36.65 11.53
N LEU A 1192 8.99 -37.49 11.48
CA LEU A 1192 9.27 -38.30 10.29
C LEU A 1192 8.47 -39.60 10.30
N SER A 1193 8.23 -40.16 11.49
CA SER A 1193 7.43 -41.38 11.69
C SER A 1193 5.97 -41.16 11.33
N ARG A 1194 5.33 -42.19 10.79
CA ARG A 1194 3.88 -42.23 10.58
C ARG A 1194 3.12 -42.59 11.86
N THR A 1195 3.84 -42.99 12.91
CA THR A 1195 3.25 -43.30 14.20
C THR A 1195 2.74 -42.01 14.85
N PRO A 1196 1.48 -41.96 15.31
CA PRO A 1196 0.96 -40.79 16.03
C PRO A 1196 1.84 -40.44 17.21
N GLU A 1197 2.05 -39.14 17.44
CA GLU A 1197 2.86 -38.72 18.57
C GLU A 1197 2.18 -39.05 19.92
N PRO A 1198 2.97 -39.35 20.96
CA PRO A 1198 2.44 -39.61 22.29
C PRO A 1198 1.62 -38.41 22.79
N PRO A 1199 0.48 -38.64 23.48
CA PRO A 1199 -0.35 -37.55 23.97
C PRO A 1199 0.41 -36.51 24.81
N VAL A 1200 1.40 -36.92 25.62
CA VAL A 1200 2.19 -35.98 26.45
C VAL A 1200 2.95 -34.93 25.61
N VAL A 1201 3.42 -35.31 24.43
CA VAL A 1201 4.09 -34.43 23.47
C VAL A 1201 3.08 -33.54 22.76
N THR A 1202 1.96 -34.10 22.27
CA THR A 1202 0.89 -33.30 21.63
C THR A 1202 0.39 -32.21 22.56
N HIS A 1203 0.11 -32.52 23.82
CA HIS A 1203 -0.36 -31.53 24.79
C HIS A 1203 0.69 -30.44 25.04
N ALA A 1204 1.99 -30.79 25.11
CA ALA A 1204 3.05 -29.80 25.22
C ALA A 1204 3.10 -28.86 24.01
N CYS A 1205 2.97 -29.39 22.80
CA CYS A 1205 2.89 -28.61 21.56
C CYS A 1205 1.67 -27.68 21.58
N ILE A 1206 0.49 -28.19 21.96
CA ILE A 1206 -0.73 -27.38 22.06
C ILE A 1206 -0.55 -26.24 23.07
N ASP A 1207 -0.02 -26.54 24.26
CA ASP A 1207 0.15 -25.56 25.34
C ASP A 1207 1.15 -24.47 24.98
N ARG A 1208 2.20 -24.79 24.23
CA ARG A 1208 3.17 -23.79 23.73
C ARG A 1208 2.88 -23.25 22.33
N PHE A 1209 1.80 -23.72 21.69
CA PHE A 1209 1.43 -23.34 20.33
C PHE A 1209 2.52 -23.66 19.28
N VAL A 1210 3.18 -24.80 19.45
CA VAL A 1210 4.24 -25.30 18.54
C VAL A 1210 3.60 -26.13 17.42
N PRO A 1211 3.82 -25.78 16.15
CA PRO A 1211 3.31 -26.56 15.02
C PRO A 1211 4.02 -27.91 14.92
N VAL A 1212 3.23 -28.94 14.58
CA VAL A 1212 3.71 -30.30 14.31
C VAL A 1212 3.53 -30.61 12.84
N VAL A 1213 4.61 -30.95 12.14
CA VAL A 1213 4.64 -31.27 10.71
C VAL A 1213 4.75 -32.79 10.54
N ARG A 1214 3.72 -33.42 9.95
CA ARG A 1214 3.58 -34.89 9.81
C ARG A 1214 3.62 -35.38 8.36
N GLN A 1215 3.89 -34.49 7.42
CA GLN A 1215 3.95 -34.79 6.00
C GLN A 1215 4.99 -35.89 5.73
N PRO A 1216 4.76 -36.87 4.87
CA PRO A 1216 5.81 -37.83 4.51
C PRO A 1216 7.03 -37.11 3.92
N VAL A 1217 8.23 -37.66 4.15
CA VAL A 1217 9.45 -37.16 3.48
C VAL A 1217 9.33 -37.46 1.99
N VAL A 1218 9.62 -36.45 1.15
CA VAL A 1218 9.62 -36.60 -0.31
C VAL A 1218 10.96 -36.18 -0.90
N ALA A 1219 11.40 -36.91 -1.93
CA ALA A 1219 12.61 -36.64 -2.71
C ALA A 1219 12.45 -35.44 -3.68
N ASN A 1220 11.77 -34.38 -3.26
CA ASN A 1220 11.61 -33.14 -4.03
C ASN A 1220 11.85 -31.92 -3.12
N GLY A 1221 12.90 -31.17 -3.43
CA GLY A 1221 13.35 -30.01 -2.65
C GLY A 1221 12.36 -28.86 -2.59
N TRP A 1222 11.48 -28.71 -3.59
CA TRP A 1222 10.46 -27.65 -3.63
C TRP A 1222 9.34 -27.86 -2.61
N VAL A 1223 9.25 -29.06 -2.03
CA VAL A 1223 8.32 -29.41 -0.94
C VAL A 1223 9.07 -29.57 0.38
N GLU A 1224 10.12 -30.40 0.43
CA GLU A 1224 10.74 -30.78 1.72
C GLU A 1224 11.40 -29.60 2.44
N LEU A 1225 11.96 -28.62 1.70
CA LEU A 1225 12.59 -27.44 2.30
C LEU A 1225 11.61 -26.55 3.09
N LEU A 1226 10.33 -26.53 2.71
CA LEU A 1226 9.31 -25.72 3.39
C LEU A 1226 9.16 -26.08 4.87
N TRP A 1227 9.38 -27.34 5.22
CA TRP A 1227 9.27 -27.81 6.60
C TRP A 1227 10.38 -27.28 7.51
N CYS A 1228 11.47 -26.76 6.93
CA CYS A 1228 12.60 -26.15 7.64
C CYS A 1228 12.52 -24.61 7.68
N LEU A 1229 11.53 -24.01 7.01
CA LEU A 1229 11.47 -22.58 6.73
C LEU A 1229 10.20 -21.90 7.26
N GLN A 1230 10.28 -20.57 7.37
CA GLN A 1230 9.17 -19.66 7.62
C GLN A 1230 9.20 -18.56 6.57
N GLU A 1231 8.10 -18.37 5.84
CA GLU A 1231 7.98 -17.32 4.84
C GLU A 1231 7.86 -15.95 5.54
N GLN A 1232 8.50 -14.92 4.98
CA GLN A 1232 8.41 -13.53 5.45
C GLN A 1232 8.20 -12.60 4.26
N SER A 1233 7.32 -11.62 4.43
CA SER A 1233 7.07 -10.58 3.43
C SER A 1233 7.56 -9.24 3.95
N ILE A 1234 8.24 -8.49 3.11
CA ILE A 1234 8.77 -7.16 3.42
C ILE A 1234 8.27 -6.22 2.34
N SER A 1235 7.64 -5.13 2.75
CA SER A 1235 7.21 -4.08 1.84
C SER A 1235 7.80 -2.74 2.24
N HIS A 1236 8.46 -2.08 1.29
CA HIS A 1236 9.23 -0.87 1.55
C HIS A 1236 8.87 0.22 0.53
N ASP A 1237 8.24 1.29 1.01
CA ASP A 1237 8.06 2.51 0.22
C ASP A 1237 9.38 3.29 0.22
N TYR A 1238 10.18 3.07 -0.82
CA TYR A 1238 11.52 3.68 -0.95
C TYR A 1238 11.48 5.07 -1.58
N HIS A 1239 10.36 5.45 -2.20
CA HIS A 1239 10.21 6.78 -2.81
C HIS A 1239 10.12 7.89 -1.75
N ARG A 1240 10.63 9.08 -2.09
CA ARG A 1240 10.49 10.30 -1.27
C ARG A 1240 9.66 11.31 -2.04
N TYR A 1241 8.37 11.41 -1.71
CA TYR A 1241 7.41 12.26 -2.44
C TYR A 1241 7.40 12.00 -3.96
N GLY A 1242 7.57 10.73 -4.34
CA GLY A 1242 7.56 10.25 -5.73
C GLY A 1242 8.96 10.19 -6.34
N ASN A 1243 9.91 10.93 -5.77
CA ASN A 1243 11.31 10.87 -6.17
C ASN A 1243 11.92 9.52 -5.79
N LEU A 1244 12.50 8.82 -6.76
CA LEU A 1244 13.10 7.49 -6.58
C LEU A 1244 14.59 7.54 -6.18
N GLY A 1245 15.15 8.73 -5.91
CA GLY A 1245 16.56 8.93 -5.59
C GLY A 1245 17.49 8.40 -6.68
N ARG A 1246 18.57 7.71 -6.30
CA ARG A 1246 19.47 7.03 -7.26
C ARG A 1246 18.79 5.93 -8.08
N ARG A 1247 17.67 5.36 -7.58
CA ARG A 1247 16.89 4.36 -8.32
C ARG A 1247 16.13 4.96 -9.50
N ASN A 1248 16.14 6.30 -9.66
CA ASN A 1248 15.55 7.00 -10.80
C ASN A 1248 16.46 7.08 -12.04
N GLN A 1249 17.72 6.61 -11.97
CA GLN A 1249 18.62 6.66 -13.12
C GLN A 1249 18.27 5.53 -14.11
N PRO A 1250 18.18 5.81 -15.42
CA PRO A 1250 18.10 4.74 -16.41
C PRO A 1250 19.36 3.90 -16.28
N GLN A 1251 19.20 2.63 -15.90
CA GLN A 1251 20.27 1.63 -15.93
C GLN A 1251 20.35 0.98 -17.30
#